data_AF-A0A0G2ETP5-F1
#
_entry.id   AF-A0A0G2ETP5-F1
#
_cell.length_a   1.000
_cell.length_b   1.000
_cell.length_c   1.000
_cell.angle_alpha   90.00
_cell.angle_beta   90.00
_cell.angle_gamma   90.00
#
_symmetry.space_group_name_H-M   'P 1'
#
loop_
_entity.id
_entity.type
_entity.pdbx_description
1 polymer ?
#
loop_
_entity_poly.entity_id
_entity_poly.type
_entity_poly.pdbx_seq_one_letter_code
_entity_poly.pdbx_strand_id
1 'polypeptide(L)'
;MFFNGVYYPNWHIYKGRPPSSLKFDVVSHAFYAFAHVKEDGTVFLSDEWADDQMDVDGVKGCLRAFAELKKKYTVLRVVLSVGGGGAASAPFPAAASTDATRERFAQTCKELVVNYGLDGIDIDWEHPSNSQQGADYIRLLATLRAYLPAPQYTLTSAVGCGEWCLQHINLQQAAYYLDLINVMTYDFSGPWVPSTEHHAQLWSPRRPHNQHCQLSCHSAVNYMTSRGVPTHKILLGVPAYGRSFTGSRGVGHSYDGHAGEEGTFEYRDLPRPGAKEYVDDQTGAAFCVGGDGGFVTYDNAQTVRMKAEYVKQSRLAGLFYWTGTGDKEDNQSTDYNPVDHLNQIFAHPSTLASIHDTSHALRNYEYDLDEDIAEVVGEQSLSDAESVRNIQNAKQELDELFKRIEDVRDRAVRTEQAITDMTADIKRLDNTKRNLTLSMTALKRLQMLTTAYEQLRGLSKTRQYRECAQLLQAVIQLVAHFKSYRSIDQIATLSRNVADLQRELLEQICEDFEVTFAKSEVAQRRGMLAEGCMVMDALGEHARTRLVNWYCNTQLREYRQVFRNNDEAGSLDNISRRYSWFNRMLKTYDGEHAVLFPPHWRVNEMLANAFCEGTRDDFKGLLQRTMRQKGQSLDVDLLLSCLQETLDFENGLERKFSNESRSSMDTIMSREDRETSFRQAISEAFEPYMSLWVESQDKQLAALIPRYRQQPLGNAEDEFSHTSVIPSSTELFHFYRTALAQCAKLSTGEKTSIEDMILILNTADYCYSTCDQLEQKIKSKIDEEHKEKVDLQSQADAFMGIASAAVRALVRKVEIDCEQGWREMRNTPWSKLDSVGDQSSYVGELLRHIKERAAEILKYLHKQQYARAFCDNLVDSMVNTYILSIFQCRPVSEVGAEQMLLDSYVLKKGFTELSIINSEDPGPQPPAAFVKRVNQSMAKLDPLLKTLQVRPSPPEALVQAYLIHIADRSDTNFRKILDLKGIRKSEQAALVDLFNAHRQSPAHAQLPLQGALLTPLTIGGSGTPSIGSSSSGSASGVGMGPLAGIGGLGGGGMQGVGSRFLVDPATFASGIMNAARDGVDRFGNSCGTEG
;
A
#
# COMPACT_ATOMS: atom_id res chain seq x y z
N MET A 1 4.23 36.26 -23.99
CA MET A 1 2.76 36.36 -23.85
C MET A 1 2.35 35.30 -22.82
N PHE A 2 1.58 35.67 -21.80
CA PHE A 2 1.12 34.73 -20.77
C PHE A 2 -0.25 34.18 -21.13
N PHE A 3 -0.51 32.93 -20.77
CA PHE A 3 -1.81 32.30 -20.91
C PHE A 3 -2.69 32.63 -19.71
N ASN A 4 -3.94 33.02 -19.97
CA ASN A 4 -4.98 33.15 -18.96
C ASN A 4 -6.12 32.21 -19.32
N GLY A 5 -6.26 31.13 -18.55
CA GLY A 5 -7.23 30.05 -18.76
C GLY A 5 -8.41 30.14 -17.79
N VAL A 6 -9.60 29.76 -18.22
CA VAL A 6 -10.75 29.64 -17.32
C VAL A 6 -11.50 28.34 -17.60
N TYR A 7 -11.85 27.60 -16.57
CA TYR A 7 -12.79 26.50 -16.70
C TYR A 7 -14.22 27.01 -16.59
N TYR A 8 -15.07 26.52 -17.48
CA TYR A 8 -16.51 26.76 -17.50
C TYR A 8 -17.23 25.41 -17.37
N PRO A 9 -17.81 25.10 -16.20
CA PRO A 9 -18.62 23.91 -16.03
C PRO A 9 -20.00 24.09 -16.65
N ASN A 10 -20.45 23.10 -17.41
CA ASN A 10 -21.67 23.16 -18.18
C ASN A 10 -22.91 23.35 -17.30
N TRP A 11 -22.95 22.79 -16.08
CA TRP A 11 -24.05 22.98 -15.15
C TRP A 11 -24.21 24.42 -14.62
N HIS A 12 -23.22 25.30 -14.80
CA HIS A 12 -23.35 26.71 -14.39
C HIS A 12 -24.36 27.48 -15.24
N ILE A 13 -24.72 26.99 -16.43
CA ILE A 13 -25.79 27.56 -17.23
C ILE A 13 -27.13 27.54 -16.47
N TYR A 14 -27.38 26.49 -15.66
CA TYR A 14 -28.59 26.36 -14.87
C TYR A 14 -28.64 27.33 -13.69
N LYS A 15 -27.49 27.91 -13.30
CA LYS A 15 -27.39 29.03 -12.37
C LYS A 15 -27.57 30.39 -13.06
N GLY A 16 -28.03 30.40 -14.31
CA GLY A 16 -28.24 31.61 -15.11
C GLY A 16 -26.96 32.29 -15.57
N ARG A 17 -25.86 31.52 -15.70
CA ARG A 17 -24.54 32.03 -16.08
C ARG A 17 -24.12 31.47 -17.44
N PRO A 18 -24.54 32.11 -18.54
CA PRO A 18 -24.17 31.65 -19.87
C PRO A 18 -22.69 31.89 -20.19
N PRO A 19 -22.13 31.26 -21.23
CA PRO A 19 -20.77 31.50 -21.70
C PRO A 19 -20.44 32.99 -21.87
N SER A 20 -21.39 33.79 -22.35
CA SER A 20 -21.25 35.24 -22.51
C SER A 20 -20.98 36.03 -21.21
N SER A 21 -21.22 35.43 -20.03
CA SER A 21 -20.94 36.07 -18.74
C SER A 21 -19.44 36.16 -18.40
N LEU A 22 -18.59 35.43 -19.11
CA LEU A 22 -17.14 35.49 -18.93
C LEU A 22 -16.53 36.73 -19.60
N LYS A 23 -15.51 37.31 -18.97
CA LYS A 23 -14.77 38.48 -19.49
C LYS A 23 -13.68 38.04 -20.48
N PHE A 24 -14.03 37.90 -21.75
CA PHE A 24 -13.11 37.41 -22.78
C PHE A 24 -12.00 38.39 -23.21
N ASP A 25 -12.07 39.66 -22.81
CA ASP A 25 -11.00 40.63 -23.09
C ASP A 25 -9.67 40.28 -22.40
N VAL A 26 -9.73 39.47 -21.34
CA VAL A 26 -8.57 39.03 -20.55
C VAL A 26 -8.36 37.52 -20.59
N VAL A 27 -9.25 36.75 -21.22
CA VAL A 27 -9.19 35.27 -21.27
C VAL A 27 -8.64 34.81 -22.61
N SER A 28 -7.60 33.98 -22.56
CA SER A 28 -7.00 33.37 -23.75
C SER A 28 -7.53 31.97 -24.05
N HIS A 29 -7.85 31.19 -23.01
CA HIS A 29 -8.30 29.80 -23.12
C HIS A 29 -9.54 29.59 -22.26
N ALA A 30 -10.59 29.02 -22.84
CA ALA A 30 -11.77 28.55 -22.13
C ALA A 30 -11.80 27.02 -22.18
N PHE A 31 -11.72 26.38 -21.01
CA PHE A 31 -11.84 24.94 -20.85
C PHE A 31 -13.30 24.59 -20.53
N TYR A 32 -14.00 23.99 -21.49
CA TYR A 32 -15.39 23.58 -21.34
C TYR A 32 -15.46 22.26 -20.58
N ALA A 33 -16.00 22.27 -19.36
CA ALA A 33 -16.11 21.11 -18.48
C ALA A 33 -17.59 20.66 -18.40
N PHE A 34 -17.97 19.39 -18.54
CA PHE A 34 -17.15 18.24 -18.90
C PHE A 34 -17.77 17.45 -20.07
N ALA A 35 -16.93 16.70 -20.76
CA ALA A 35 -17.34 15.46 -21.43
C ALA A 35 -16.94 14.26 -20.57
N HIS A 36 -17.61 13.13 -20.74
CA HIS A 36 -17.32 11.90 -20.02
C HIS A 36 -16.79 10.80 -20.94
N VAL A 37 -16.16 9.80 -20.35
CA VAL A 37 -15.55 8.66 -21.04
C VAL A 37 -16.17 7.35 -20.55
N LYS A 38 -16.38 6.39 -21.44
CA LYS A 38 -16.76 5.01 -21.10
C LYS A 38 -15.52 4.12 -21.01
N GLU A 39 -15.62 3.00 -20.32
CA GLU A 39 -14.52 2.02 -20.17
C GLU A 39 -13.98 1.50 -21.51
N ASP A 40 -14.81 1.51 -22.56
CA ASP A 40 -14.43 1.08 -23.92
C ASP A 40 -13.66 2.15 -24.71
N GLY A 41 -13.42 3.33 -24.11
CA GLY A 41 -12.76 4.46 -24.72
C GLY A 41 -13.68 5.47 -25.39
N THR A 42 -15.01 5.28 -25.44
CA THR A 42 -15.91 6.26 -26.09
C THR A 42 -16.04 7.54 -25.27
N VAL A 43 -15.72 8.69 -25.85
CA VAL A 43 -15.94 10.03 -25.26
C VAL A 43 -17.28 10.61 -25.75
N PHE A 44 -18.07 11.14 -24.82
CA PHE A 44 -19.42 11.68 -25.08
C PHE A 44 -19.71 12.89 -24.19
N LEU A 45 -20.68 13.71 -24.58
CA LEU A 45 -21.09 14.91 -23.83
C LEU A 45 -21.71 14.52 -22.49
N SER A 46 -21.37 15.24 -21.41
CA SER A 46 -21.89 14.91 -20.07
C SER A 46 -23.35 15.35 -19.90
N ASP A 47 -23.75 16.44 -20.55
CA ASP A 47 -25.11 16.98 -20.51
C ASP A 47 -25.52 17.45 -21.92
N GLU A 48 -26.00 16.52 -22.75
CA GLU A 48 -26.43 16.84 -24.12
C GLU A 48 -27.47 17.98 -24.19
N TRP A 49 -28.29 18.16 -23.14
CA TRP A 49 -29.27 19.24 -23.11
C TRP A 49 -28.57 20.61 -22.99
N ALA A 50 -27.71 20.79 -21.99
CA ALA A 50 -26.95 22.03 -21.82
C ALA A 50 -25.92 22.28 -22.93
N ASP A 51 -25.27 21.20 -23.39
CA ASP A 51 -24.14 21.24 -24.30
C ASP A 51 -24.59 21.54 -25.75
N ASP A 52 -25.73 20.99 -26.18
CA ASP A 52 -26.15 20.99 -27.59
C ASP A 52 -27.57 21.55 -27.87
N GLN A 53 -28.52 21.45 -26.93
CA GLN A 53 -29.96 21.62 -27.23
C GLN A 53 -30.60 22.88 -26.62
N MET A 54 -30.15 23.31 -25.45
CA MET A 54 -30.76 24.42 -24.73
C MET A 54 -30.50 25.76 -25.41
N ASP A 55 -31.45 26.70 -25.37
CA ASP A 55 -31.24 28.05 -25.90
C ASP A 55 -30.30 28.86 -24.97
N VAL A 56 -29.10 29.16 -25.46
CA VAL A 56 -28.03 29.85 -24.74
C VAL A 56 -27.42 30.91 -25.66
N ASP A 57 -27.36 32.16 -25.20
CA ASP A 57 -26.79 33.29 -25.97
C ASP A 57 -27.32 33.43 -27.41
N GLY A 58 -28.59 33.04 -27.64
CA GLY A 58 -29.23 33.10 -28.95
C GLY A 58 -28.93 31.92 -29.90
N VAL A 59 -28.24 30.88 -29.43
CA VAL A 59 -27.95 29.65 -30.17
C VAL A 59 -28.30 28.39 -29.36
N LYS A 60 -28.22 27.21 -29.99
CA LYS A 60 -28.52 25.92 -29.36
C LYS A 60 -27.26 25.28 -28.77
N GLY A 61 -27.21 25.24 -27.43
CA GLY A 61 -26.16 24.64 -26.62
C GLY A 61 -25.01 25.58 -26.26
N CYS A 62 -24.40 25.37 -25.11
CA CYS A 62 -23.26 26.18 -24.65
C CYS A 62 -22.03 26.02 -25.55
N LEU A 63 -21.80 24.84 -26.15
CA LEU A 63 -20.67 24.61 -27.06
C LEU A 63 -20.76 25.48 -28.31
N ARG A 64 -21.97 25.64 -28.89
CA ARG A 64 -22.19 26.54 -30.03
C ARG A 64 -22.13 28.00 -29.63
N ALA A 65 -22.55 28.35 -28.41
CA ALA A 65 -22.39 29.71 -27.89
C ALA A 65 -20.91 30.11 -27.82
N PHE A 66 -20.04 29.21 -27.33
CA PHE A 66 -18.59 29.43 -27.38
C PHE A 66 -18.05 29.53 -28.81
N ALA A 67 -18.57 28.74 -29.76
CA ALA A 67 -18.18 28.85 -31.17
C ALA A 67 -18.52 30.22 -31.79
N GLU A 68 -19.66 30.82 -31.41
CA GLU A 68 -20.00 32.21 -31.80
C GLU A 68 -19.10 33.24 -31.10
N LEU A 69 -18.81 33.06 -29.81
CA LEU A 69 -17.92 33.95 -29.05
C LEU A 69 -16.50 33.97 -29.63
N LYS A 70 -15.99 32.84 -30.12
CA LYS A 70 -14.70 32.76 -30.84
C LYS A 70 -14.64 33.65 -32.09
N LYS A 71 -15.77 33.86 -32.78
CA LYS A 71 -15.81 34.77 -33.95
C LYS A 71 -15.60 36.22 -33.54
N LYS A 72 -16.04 36.59 -32.33
CA LYS A 72 -15.87 37.93 -31.76
C LYS A 72 -14.49 38.12 -31.15
N TYR A 73 -13.99 37.13 -30.41
CA TYR A 73 -12.70 37.17 -29.72
C TYR A 73 -11.70 36.23 -30.41
N THR A 74 -11.02 36.75 -31.44
CA THR A 74 -10.18 35.93 -32.34
C THR A 74 -8.94 35.29 -31.70
N VAL A 75 -8.59 35.71 -30.47
CA VAL A 75 -7.48 35.15 -29.68
C VAL A 75 -7.94 33.99 -28.79
N LEU A 76 -9.25 33.87 -28.54
CA LEU A 76 -9.82 32.86 -27.64
C LEU A 76 -9.71 31.46 -28.24
N ARG A 77 -9.15 30.54 -27.47
CA ARG A 77 -9.17 29.10 -27.72
C ARG A 77 -10.18 28.42 -26.81
N VAL A 78 -11.02 27.54 -27.36
CA VAL A 78 -12.00 26.75 -26.61
C VAL A 78 -11.60 25.30 -26.67
N VAL A 79 -11.32 24.71 -25.51
CA VAL A 79 -10.80 23.35 -25.34
C VAL A 79 -11.81 22.55 -24.54
N LEU A 80 -12.19 21.35 -24.99
CA LEU A 80 -13.14 20.50 -24.26
C LEU A 80 -12.39 19.65 -23.24
N SER A 81 -12.77 19.76 -21.97
CA SER A 81 -12.23 18.96 -20.88
C SER A 81 -13.01 17.66 -20.72
N VAL A 82 -12.29 16.54 -20.81
CA VAL A 82 -12.82 15.18 -20.71
C VAL A 82 -12.41 14.59 -19.37
N GLY A 83 -13.38 14.16 -18.56
CA GLY A 83 -13.14 13.60 -17.23
C GLY A 83 -13.75 14.43 -16.11
N GLY A 84 -12.94 14.72 -15.10
CA GLY A 84 -13.33 15.43 -13.88
C GLY A 84 -13.17 14.56 -12.62
N GLY A 85 -13.34 15.17 -11.46
CA GLY A 85 -13.20 14.50 -10.17
C GLY A 85 -14.24 13.42 -9.89
N GLY A 86 -13.88 12.50 -8.99
CA GLY A 86 -14.75 11.41 -8.53
C GLY A 86 -15.09 10.39 -9.61
N ALA A 87 -16.40 10.12 -9.81
CA ALA A 87 -16.90 9.05 -10.68
C ALA A 87 -16.55 9.24 -12.17
N ALA A 88 -16.31 10.48 -12.61
CA ALA A 88 -15.96 10.79 -13.99
C ALA A 88 -14.53 10.34 -14.36
N SER A 89 -13.64 10.19 -13.37
CA SER A 89 -12.27 9.69 -13.56
C SER A 89 -12.17 8.15 -13.54
N ALA A 90 -13.18 7.45 -13.01
CA ALA A 90 -13.16 5.99 -12.82
C ALA A 90 -12.97 5.16 -14.11
N PRO A 91 -13.47 5.57 -15.29
CA PRO A 91 -13.33 4.76 -16.52
C PRO A 91 -11.97 4.91 -17.22
N PHE A 92 -11.14 5.89 -16.84
CA PHE A 92 -9.86 6.15 -17.52
C PHE A 92 -8.86 4.98 -17.50
N PRO A 93 -8.66 4.23 -16.38
CA PRO A 93 -7.79 3.07 -16.39
C PRO A 93 -8.15 2.05 -17.48
N ALA A 94 -9.45 1.76 -17.65
CA ALA A 94 -9.93 0.85 -18.69
C ALA A 94 -9.77 1.48 -20.08
N ALA A 95 -10.22 2.73 -20.27
CA ALA A 95 -10.13 3.45 -21.53
C ALA A 95 -8.69 3.61 -22.04
N ALA A 96 -7.73 3.82 -21.13
CA ALA A 96 -6.32 4.00 -21.46
C ALA A 96 -5.54 2.67 -21.61
N SER A 97 -6.07 1.53 -21.14
CA SER A 97 -5.30 0.28 -20.99
C SER A 97 -4.84 -0.37 -22.31
N THR A 98 -5.66 -0.35 -23.37
CA THR A 98 -5.37 -1.06 -24.63
C THR A 98 -5.24 -0.12 -25.82
N ASP A 99 -4.55 -0.55 -26.88
CA ASP A 99 -4.47 0.24 -28.13
C ASP A 99 -5.87 0.53 -28.69
N ALA A 100 -6.77 -0.46 -28.71
CA ALA A 100 -8.11 -0.30 -29.29
C ALA A 100 -8.97 0.73 -28.54
N THR A 101 -8.91 0.74 -27.20
CA THR A 101 -9.65 1.70 -26.38
C THR A 101 -9.05 3.10 -26.48
N ARG A 102 -7.71 3.22 -26.54
CA ARG A 102 -7.01 4.51 -26.79
C ARG A 102 -7.34 5.10 -28.16
N GLU A 103 -7.37 4.27 -29.20
CA GLU A 103 -7.74 4.68 -30.56
C GLU A 103 -9.19 5.17 -30.60
N ARG A 104 -10.13 4.45 -29.95
CA ARG A 104 -11.53 4.89 -29.84
C ARG A 104 -11.66 6.21 -29.08
N PHE A 105 -10.90 6.39 -28.00
CA PHE A 105 -10.84 7.64 -27.25
C PHE A 105 -10.40 8.79 -28.14
N ALA A 106 -9.26 8.65 -28.81
CA ALA A 106 -8.73 9.71 -29.66
C ALA A 106 -9.66 10.02 -30.86
N GLN A 107 -10.28 9.00 -31.46
CA GLN A 107 -11.24 9.17 -32.54
C GLN A 107 -12.49 9.95 -32.09
N THR A 108 -13.11 9.57 -30.98
CA THR A 108 -14.35 10.22 -30.50
C THR A 108 -14.09 11.63 -29.99
N CYS A 109 -12.93 11.87 -29.36
CA CYS A 109 -12.44 13.22 -29.08
C CYS A 109 -12.33 14.08 -30.35
N LYS A 110 -11.72 13.53 -31.41
CA LYS A 110 -11.57 14.24 -32.70
C LYS A 110 -12.93 14.58 -33.31
N GLU A 111 -13.87 13.66 -33.27
CA GLU A 111 -15.23 13.86 -33.77
C GLU A 111 -15.93 15.01 -33.03
N LEU A 112 -15.87 15.06 -31.70
CA LEU A 112 -16.44 16.17 -30.92
C LEU A 112 -15.76 17.51 -31.26
N VAL A 113 -14.42 17.53 -31.35
CA VAL A 113 -13.67 18.74 -31.71
C VAL A 113 -14.11 19.28 -33.07
N VAL A 114 -14.29 18.40 -34.06
CA VAL A 114 -14.72 18.79 -35.41
C VAL A 114 -16.19 19.23 -35.42
N ASN A 115 -17.07 18.47 -34.76
CA ASN A 115 -18.51 18.72 -34.76
C ASN A 115 -18.87 20.08 -34.14
N TYR A 116 -18.15 20.49 -33.09
CA TYR A 116 -18.41 21.72 -32.35
C TYR A 116 -17.44 22.87 -32.66
N GLY A 117 -16.46 22.67 -33.56
CA GLY A 117 -15.51 23.71 -33.95
C GLY A 117 -14.54 24.13 -32.82
N LEU A 118 -14.17 23.17 -31.97
CA LEU A 118 -13.30 23.37 -30.81
C LEU A 118 -11.82 23.41 -31.23
N ASP A 119 -10.97 23.96 -30.37
CA ASP A 119 -9.53 24.07 -30.61
C ASP A 119 -8.72 22.90 -30.05
N GLY A 120 -9.34 21.99 -29.30
CA GLY A 120 -8.68 20.78 -28.83
C GLY A 120 -9.31 20.16 -27.59
N ILE A 121 -8.51 19.36 -26.89
CA ILE A 121 -8.94 18.53 -25.76
C ILE A 121 -8.07 18.80 -24.53
N ASP A 122 -8.71 18.81 -23.37
CA ASP A 122 -8.09 18.78 -22.06
C ASP A 122 -8.41 17.44 -21.40
N ILE A 123 -7.40 16.75 -20.84
CA ILE A 123 -7.61 15.50 -20.10
C ILE A 123 -7.61 15.79 -18.62
N ASP A 124 -8.69 15.45 -17.94
CA ASP A 124 -8.84 15.59 -16.49
C ASP A 124 -9.01 14.20 -15.85
N TRP A 125 -7.89 13.46 -15.79
CA TRP A 125 -7.79 12.17 -15.09
C TRP A 125 -6.99 12.39 -13.80
N GLU A 126 -7.69 12.60 -12.70
CA GLU A 126 -7.09 13.19 -11.50
C GLU A 126 -6.09 12.28 -10.78
N HIS A 127 -6.29 10.96 -10.75
CA HIS A 127 -5.52 10.04 -9.89
C HIS A 127 -5.09 8.71 -10.55
N PRO A 128 -4.09 8.71 -11.46
CA PRO A 128 -3.39 7.48 -11.82
C PRO A 128 -2.77 6.83 -10.56
N SER A 129 -3.23 5.65 -10.18
CA SER A 129 -2.95 5.06 -8.85
C SER A 129 -1.70 4.18 -8.80
N ASN A 130 -1.05 3.93 -9.95
CA ASN A 130 0.15 3.12 -10.04
C ASN A 130 0.94 3.40 -11.33
N SER A 131 2.18 2.91 -11.40
CA SER A 131 3.08 3.14 -12.54
C SER A 131 2.56 2.56 -13.87
N GLN A 132 1.73 1.51 -13.84
CA GLN A 132 1.12 0.95 -15.05
C GLN A 132 0.09 1.92 -15.64
N GLN A 133 -0.79 2.46 -14.79
CA GLN A 133 -1.74 3.52 -15.21
C GLN A 133 -1.01 4.77 -15.70
N GLY A 134 0.10 5.15 -15.07
CA GLY A 134 0.96 6.23 -15.56
C GLY A 134 1.54 5.97 -16.94
N ALA A 135 2.01 4.75 -17.22
CA ALA A 135 2.48 4.37 -18.55
C ALA A 135 1.34 4.39 -19.60
N ASP A 136 0.15 3.90 -19.24
CA ASP A 136 -1.02 3.90 -20.12
C ASP A 136 -1.54 5.31 -20.39
N TYR A 137 -1.48 6.20 -19.40
CA TYR A 137 -1.78 7.62 -19.56
C TYR A 137 -0.85 8.29 -20.59
N ILE A 138 0.46 8.02 -20.53
CA ILE A 138 1.40 8.52 -21.54
C ILE A 138 1.10 7.98 -22.93
N ARG A 139 0.74 6.69 -23.07
CA ARG A 139 0.33 6.11 -24.36
C ARG A 139 -0.94 6.77 -24.89
N LEU A 140 -1.91 7.06 -24.01
CA LEU A 140 -3.13 7.77 -24.38
C LEU A 140 -2.82 9.17 -24.90
N LEU A 141 -1.95 9.94 -24.22
CA LEU A 141 -1.49 11.25 -24.68
C LEU A 141 -0.79 11.17 -26.04
N ALA A 142 0.04 10.15 -26.26
CA ALA A 142 0.70 9.92 -27.55
C ALA A 142 -0.31 9.65 -28.68
N THR A 143 -1.31 8.79 -28.45
CA THR A 143 -2.37 8.50 -29.41
C THR A 143 -3.22 9.75 -29.69
N LEU A 144 -3.61 10.50 -28.64
CA LEU A 144 -4.35 11.75 -28.80
C LEU A 144 -3.59 12.77 -29.64
N ARG A 145 -2.30 12.95 -29.38
CA ARG A 145 -1.47 13.89 -30.15
C ARG A 145 -1.36 13.51 -31.63
N ALA A 146 -1.43 12.22 -31.97
CA ALA A 146 -1.47 11.77 -33.36
C ALA A 146 -2.77 12.17 -34.08
N TYR A 147 -3.92 12.13 -33.40
CA TYR A 147 -5.22 12.55 -33.95
C TYR A 147 -5.43 14.07 -33.93
N LEU A 148 -4.82 14.75 -32.96
CA LEU A 148 -4.90 16.19 -32.71
C LEU A 148 -3.49 16.83 -32.78
N PRO A 149 -2.91 16.91 -33.99
CA PRO A 149 -1.55 17.41 -34.16
C PRO A 149 -1.42 18.91 -33.83
N ALA A 150 -0.32 19.27 -33.19
CA ALA A 150 0.09 20.66 -33.01
C ALA A 150 0.63 21.26 -34.32
N PRO A 151 0.52 22.59 -34.54
CA PRO A 151 -0.11 23.59 -33.68
C PRO A 151 -1.61 23.78 -33.97
N GLN A 152 -2.21 22.92 -34.80
CA GLN A 152 -3.62 23.06 -35.19
C GLN A 152 -4.56 22.88 -33.98
N TYR A 153 -4.27 21.88 -33.15
CA TYR A 153 -5.06 21.57 -31.95
C TYR A 153 -4.23 21.73 -30.68
N THR A 154 -4.88 22.25 -29.64
CA THR A 154 -4.32 22.40 -28.30
C THR A 154 -4.65 21.16 -27.48
N LEU A 155 -3.63 20.48 -26.96
CA LEU A 155 -3.81 19.36 -26.03
C LEU A 155 -3.28 19.79 -24.66
N THR A 156 -4.15 19.77 -23.67
CA THR A 156 -3.79 20.08 -22.27
C THR A 156 -4.17 18.94 -21.35
N SER A 157 -3.68 19.00 -20.11
CA SER A 157 -4.20 18.12 -19.07
C SER A 157 -4.22 18.82 -17.72
N ALA A 158 -5.31 18.62 -17.00
CA ALA A 158 -5.43 18.94 -15.59
C ALA A 158 -4.75 17.84 -14.76
N VAL A 159 -3.86 18.25 -13.86
CA VAL A 159 -3.14 17.34 -12.96
C VAL A 159 -3.17 17.85 -11.53
N GLY A 160 -3.24 16.91 -10.59
CA GLY A 160 -3.10 17.22 -9.16
C GLY A 160 -1.73 17.79 -8.81
N CYS A 161 -1.61 18.33 -7.59
CA CYS A 161 -0.43 19.03 -7.09
C CYS A 161 0.47 18.19 -6.17
N GLY A 162 0.01 17.01 -5.74
CA GLY A 162 0.71 16.14 -4.80
C GLY A 162 1.69 15.16 -5.45
N GLU A 163 2.88 15.00 -4.86
CA GLU A 163 3.86 13.99 -5.29
C GLU A 163 3.25 12.57 -5.27
N TRP A 164 2.37 12.29 -4.32
CA TRP A 164 1.68 11.00 -4.19
C TRP A 164 0.96 10.56 -5.48
N CYS A 165 0.44 11.49 -6.26
CA CYS A 165 -0.20 11.22 -7.55
C CYS A 165 0.78 11.39 -8.72
N LEU A 166 1.53 12.50 -8.73
CA LEU A 166 2.40 12.85 -9.85
C LEU A 166 3.60 11.89 -9.99
N GLN A 167 4.01 11.18 -8.94
CA GLN A 167 5.09 10.18 -8.98
C GLN A 167 4.81 9.01 -9.93
N HIS A 168 3.54 8.71 -10.21
CA HIS A 168 3.17 7.62 -11.10
C HIS A 168 3.26 8.01 -12.59
N ILE A 169 3.28 9.30 -12.91
CA ILE A 169 3.28 9.82 -14.28
C ILE A 169 4.71 10.20 -14.69
N ASN A 170 5.13 9.78 -15.89
CA ASN A 170 6.35 10.31 -16.50
C ASN A 170 6.10 11.75 -17.00
N LEU A 171 6.26 12.73 -16.11
CA LEU A 171 5.94 14.13 -16.38
C LEU A 171 6.76 14.74 -17.54
N GLN A 172 8.01 14.32 -17.71
CA GLN A 172 8.83 14.76 -18.85
C GLN A 172 8.21 14.30 -20.18
N GLN A 173 7.76 13.05 -20.25
CA GLN A 173 7.13 12.51 -21.44
C GLN A 173 5.72 13.08 -21.65
N ALA A 174 4.96 13.34 -20.59
CA ALA A 174 3.68 14.05 -20.69
C ALA A 174 3.88 15.45 -21.28
N ALA A 175 4.87 16.20 -20.79
CA ALA A 175 5.21 17.53 -21.29
C ALA A 175 5.69 17.54 -22.75
N TYR A 176 6.17 16.41 -23.29
CA TYR A 176 6.48 16.29 -24.71
C TYR A 176 5.20 16.30 -25.57
N TYR A 177 4.16 15.59 -25.14
CA TYR A 177 2.90 15.49 -25.88
C TYR A 177 1.94 16.65 -25.62
N LEU A 178 2.00 17.31 -24.47
CA LEU A 178 1.09 18.38 -24.08
C LEU A 178 1.60 19.78 -24.49
N ASP A 179 0.69 20.67 -24.85
CA ASP A 179 1.00 22.09 -25.09
C ASP A 179 1.10 22.85 -23.76
N LEU A 180 0.14 22.62 -22.87
CA LEU A 180 0.05 23.20 -21.53
C LEU A 180 -0.36 22.13 -20.50
N ILE A 181 0.09 22.28 -19.26
CA ILE A 181 -0.28 21.44 -18.13
C ILE A 181 -0.91 22.31 -17.06
N ASN A 182 -2.19 22.06 -16.76
CA ASN A 182 -2.99 22.81 -15.81
C ASN A 182 -2.83 22.18 -14.43
N VAL A 183 -2.01 22.78 -13.57
CA VAL A 183 -1.72 22.24 -12.24
C VAL A 183 -2.71 22.78 -11.24
N MET A 184 -3.53 21.89 -10.65
CA MET A 184 -4.55 22.25 -9.67
C MET A 184 -3.92 22.59 -8.31
N THR A 185 -3.32 23.78 -8.23
CA THR A 185 -2.63 24.30 -7.03
C THR A 185 -3.59 24.89 -6.02
N TYR A 186 -4.60 24.10 -5.67
CA TYR A 186 -5.63 24.37 -4.67
C TYR A 186 -6.14 23.05 -4.09
N ASP A 187 -7.07 23.12 -3.13
CA ASP A 187 -7.56 21.99 -2.36
C ASP A 187 -6.46 21.22 -1.62
N PHE A 188 -5.44 21.94 -1.15
CA PHE A 188 -4.44 21.39 -0.21
C PHE A 188 -5.05 21.02 1.15
N SER A 189 -6.20 21.61 1.47
CA SER A 189 -6.93 21.49 2.73
C SER A 189 -8.44 21.60 2.49
N GLY A 190 -9.21 20.83 3.23
CA GLY A 190 -10.66 20.78 3.14
C GLY A 190 -11.27 19.93 4.26
N PRO A 191 -12.57 19.59 4.19
CA PRO A 191 -13.25 18.81 5.23
C PRO A 191 -12.67 17.41 5.51
N TRP A 192 -11.74 16.94 4.68
CA TRP A 192 -11.05 15.66 4.81
C TRP A 192 -9.75 15.72 5.65
N VAL A 193 -9.33 16.89 6.12
CA VAL A 193 -8.17 17.04 7.03
C VAL A 193 -8.63 17.40 8.44
N PRO A 194 -7.94 16.98 9.52
CA PRO A 194 -8.45 17.13 10.90
C PRO A 194 -8.38 18.56 11.47
N SER A 195 -7.66 19.47 10.82
CA SER A 195 -7.47 20.86 11.25
C SER A 195 -7.58 21.82 10.07
N THR A 196 -7.95 23.06 10.36
CA THR A 196 -8.12 24.10 9.34
C THR A 196 -6.78 24.58 8.80
N GLU A 197 -6.50 24.36 7.51
CA GLU A 197 -5.33 24.92 6.81
C GLU A 197 -5.72 25.75 5.58
N HIS A 198 -4.79 26.53 5.05
CA HIS A 198 -4.96 27.21 3.77
C HIS A 198 -5.07 26.22 2.61
N HIS A 199 -6.15 26.30 1.82
CA HIS A 199 -6.36 25.36 0.71
C HIS A 199 -5.62 25.75 -0.57
N ALA A 200 -5.12 27.00 -0.69
CA ALA A 200 -4.57 27.54 -1.93
C ALA A 200 -3.30 28.41 -1.72
N GLN A 201 -2.52 28.13 -0.68
CA GLN A 201 -1.33 28.92 -0.34
C GLN A 201 -0.24 28.90 -1.44
N LEU A 202 0.41 30.04 -1.67
CA LEU A 202 1.49 30.18 -2.65
C LEU A 202 2.79 29.51 -2.16
N TRP A 203 3.13 29.71 -0.90
CA TRP A 203 4.34 29.21 -0.26
C TRP A 203 4.01 28.29 0.91
N SER A 204 4.85 27.28 1.11
CA SER A 204 4.78 26.45 2.31
C SER A 204 5.21 27.29 3.53
N PRO A 205 4.52 27.18 4.68
CA PRO A 205 4.88 27.90 5.89
C PRO A 205 6.27 27.48 6.36
N ARG A 206 7.05 28.43 6.90
CA ARG A 206 8.44 28.20 7.35
C ARG A 206 8.55 27.12 8.43
N ARG A 207 7.49 26.97 9.23
CA ARG A 207 7.35 25.95 10.27
C ARG A 207 6.01 25.26 10.07
N PRO A 208 5.96 24.22 9.22
CA PRO A 208 4.74 23.44 9.06
C PRO A 208 4.44 22.71 10.37
N HIS A 209 3.23 22.85 10.88
CA HIS A 209 2.80 22.24 12.15
C HIS A 209 2.00 20.94 11.93
N ASN A 210 1.73 20.60 10.66
CA ASN A 210 1.21 19.30 10.24
C ASN A 210 1.65 19.01 8.79
N GLN A 211 1.42 17.79 8.30
CA GLN A 211 1.79 17.41 6.94
C GLN A 211 0.94 18.10 5.86
N HIS A 212 -0.31 18.45 6.18
CA HIS A 212 -1.27 19.05 5.24
C HIS A 212 -0.92 20.50 4.87
N CYS A 213 -0.25 21.24 5.75
CA CYS A 213 0.23 22.58 5.47
C CYS A 213 1.55 22.61 4.66
N GLN A 214 2.16 21.47 4.32
CA GLN A 214 3.42 21.44 3.56
C GLN A 214 3.24 21.68 2.05
N LEU A 215 2.08 21.31 1.49
CA LEU A 215 1.81 21.43 0.06
C LEU A 215 1.50 22.89 -0.31
N SER A 216 2.13 23.41 -1.36
CA SER A 216 1.92 24.79 -1.84
C SER A 216 2.02 24.87 -3.35
N CYS A 217 1.60 26.01 -3.91
CA CYS A 217 1.81 26.32 -5.33
C CYS A 217 3.29 26.16 -5.71
N HIS A 218 4.20 26.68 -4.87
CA HIS A 218 5.63 26.59 -5.11
C HIS A 218 6.16 25.15 -5.08
N SER A 219 5.75 24.35 -4.09
CA SER A 219 6.24 22.97 -3.98
C SER A 219 5.81 22.12 -5.18
N ALA A 220 4.57 22.30 -5.67
CA ALA A 220 4.05 21.58 -6.84
C ALA A 220 4.84 21.95 -8.11
N VAL A 221 5.08 23.25 -8.35
CA VAL A 221 5.86 23.72 -9.50
C VAL A 221 7.31 23.24 -9.44
N ASN A 222 7.94 23.28 -8.26
CA ASN A 222 9.30 22.76 -8.07
C ASN A 222 9.38 21.26 -8.36
N TYR A 223 8.39 20.48 -7.89
CA TYR A 223 8.36 19.05 -8.17
C TYR A 223 8.30 18.79 -9.69
N MET A 224 7.39 19.42 -10.42
CA MET A 224 7.24 19.22 -11.87
C MET A 224 8.49 19.64 -12.65
N THR A 225 9.08 20.78 -12.30
CA THR A 225 10.31 21.26 -12.95
C THR A 225 11.50 20.34 -12.65
N SER A 226 11.63 19.83 -11.43
CA SER A 226 12.65 18.82 -11.08
C SER A 226 12.50 17.50 -11.84
N ARG A 227 11.28 17.17 -12.28
CA ARG A 227 10.95 16.00 -13.11
C ARG A 227 11.01 16.28 -14.62
N GLY A 228 11.58 17.42 -15.02
CA GLY A 228 11.87 17.74 -16.42
C GLY A 228 10.74 18.42 -17.19
N VAL A 229 9.71 18.94 -16.52
CA VAL A 229 8.65 19.73 -17.17
C VAL A 229 9.17 21.15 -17.45
N PRO A 230 9.11 21.65 -18.69
CA PRO A 230 9.48 23.03 -18.99
C PRO A 230 8.53 24.03 -18.33
N THR A 231 9.06 25.04 -17.64
CA THR A 231 8.27 26.06 -16.91
C THR A 231 7.24 26.75 -17.79
N HIS A 232 7.60 27.08 -19.03
CA HIS A 232 6.73 27.76 -20.01
C HIS A 232 5.54 26.91 -20.49
N LYS A 233 5.40 25.65 -20.05
CA LYS A 233 4.22 24.80 -20.28
C LYS A 233 3.32 24.66 -19.06
N ILE A 234 3.73 25.16 -17.89
CA ILE A 234 2.98 25.00 -16.63
C ILE A 234 2.03 26.18 -16.44
N LEU A 235 0.74 25.88 -16.32
CA LEU A 235 -0.32 26.81 -15.93
C LEU A 235 -0.64 26.62 -14.44
N LEU A 236 -0.57 27.71 -13.67
CA LEU A 236 -0.80 27.68 -12.23
C LEU A 236 -2.30 27.91 -11.91
N GLY A 237 -2.91 27.03 -11.12
CA GLY A 237 -4.33 27.05 -10.80
C GLY A 237 -4.70 28.01 -9.68
N VAL A 238 -5.81 28.72 -9.87
CA VAL A 238 -6.43 29.63 -8.89
C VAL A 238 -7.89 29.20 -8.66
N PRO A 239 -8.28 28.87 -7.41
CA PRO A 239 -9.66 28.56 -7.08
C PRO A 239 -10.46 29.87 -6.95
N ALA A 240 -11.51 30.02 -7.75
CA ALA A 240 -12.51 31.09 -7.61
C ALA A 240 -13.61 30.68 -6.60
N TYR A 241 -13.21 30.02 -5.52
CA TYR A 241 -14.04 29.57 -4.40
C TYR A 241 -13.17 29.46 -3.15
N GLY A 242 -13.82 29.46 -1.99
CA GLY A 242 -13.19 29.24 -0.69
C GLY A 242 -13.73 28.01 0.02
N ARG A 243 -12.88 27.33 0.79
CA ARG A 243 -13.24 26.19 1.65
C ARG A 243 -13.59 26.68 3.05
N SER A 244 -14.76 26.28 3.55
CA SER A 244 -15.31 26.73 4.84
C SER A 244 -15.13 25.70 5.95
N PHE A 245 -14.81 26.19 7.15
CA PHE A 245 -14.64 25.43 8.37
C PHE A 245 -15.38 26.12 9.53
N THR A 246 -16.55 25.59 9.89
CA THR A 246 -17.39 26.16 10.96
C THR A 246 -16.82 25.84 12.34
N GLY A 247 -17.08 26.70 13.33
CA GLY A 247 -16.53 26.54 14.69
C GLY A 247 -15.04 26.92 14.83
N SER A 248 -14.30 27.07 13.72
CA SER A 248 -12.92 27.52 13.72
C SER A 248 -12.79 29.04 13.49
N ARG A 249 -11.66 29.60 13.94
CA ARG A 249 -11.31 31.02 13.83
C ARG A 249 -9.91 31.31 13.30
N GLY A 250 -9.15 30.29 12.92
CA GLY A 250 -7.76 30.48 12.50
C GLY A 250 -7.12 29.18 12.04
N VAL A 251 -6.00 29.31 11.34
CA VAL A 251 -5.21 28.19 10.83
C VAL A 251 -4.72 27.29 11.98
N GLY A 252 -4.68 25.97 11.76
CA GLY A 252 -4.27 24.96 12.73
C GLY A 252 -5.31 24.62 13.81
N HIS A 253 -6.49 25.23 13.80
CA HIS A 253 -7.54 24.95 14.78
C HIS A 253 -8.42 23.76 14.37
N SER A 254 -9.03 23.09 15.36
CA SER A 254 -10.13 22.16 15.13
C SER A 254 -11.41 22.91 14.69
N TYR A 255 -12.29 22.22 13.99
CA TYR A 255 -13.54 22.76 13.46
C TYR A 255 -14.70 21.78 13.68
N ASP A 256 -15.93 22.29 13.73
CA ASP A 256 -17.14 21.50 14.00
C ASP A 256 -17.77 20.92 12.74
N GLY A 257 -17.53 21.55 11.59
CA GLY A 257 -18.04 21.15 10.28
C GLY A 257 -17.65 22.13 9.18
N HIS A 258 -18.46 22.20 8.11
CA HIS A 258 -18.28 23.12 6.98
C HIS A 258 -19.62 23.74 6.59
N ALA A 259 -19.57 24.89 5.91
CA ALA A 259 -20.74 25.56 5.35
C ALA A 259 -20.60 25.76 3.84
N GLY A 260 -21.72 26.04 3.17
CA GLY A 260 -21.77 26.18 1.71
C GLY A 260 -22.02 24.86 0.97
N GLU A 261 -22.08 24.93 -0.35
CA GLU A 261 -22.30 23.77 -1.24
C GLU A 261 -21.03 22.92 -1.23
N GLU A 262 -21.11 21.68 -0.75
CA GLU A 262 -19.96 20.76 -0.56
C GLU A 262 -18.79 21.38 0.25
N GLY A 263 -19.11 22.26 1.21
CA GLY A 263 -18.11 22.94 2.04
C GLY A 263 -17.39 24.09 1.34
N THR A 264 -17.96 24.61 0.26
CA THR A 264 -17.40 25.73 -0.51
C THR A 264 -18.36 26.91 -0.65
N PHE A 265 -17.78 28.11 -0.72
CA PHE A 265 -18.45 29.32 -1.15
C PHE A 265 -17.76 29.87 -2.39
N GLU A 266 -18.52 30.35 -3.37
CA GLU A 266 -17.92 31.00 -4.55
C GLU A 266 -17.26 32.32 -4.16
N TYR A 267 -16.16 32.68 -4.84
CA TYR A 267 -15.37 33.87 -4.50
C TYR A 267 -16.18 35.17 -4.57
N ARG A 268 -17.12 35.29 -5.51
CA ARG A 268 -18.08 36.42 -5.60
C ARG A 268 -18.84 36.71 -4.30
N ASP A 269 -19.10 35.68 -3.50
CA ASP A 269 -19.90 35.76 -2.26
C ASP A 269 -18.99 35.94 -1.03
N LEU A 270 -17.69 36.07 -1.25
CA LEU A 270 -16.69 36.27 -0.21
C LEU A 270 -16.22 37.74 -0.15
N PRO A 271 -15.91 38.25 1.06
CA PRO A 271 -16.14 37.61 2.36
C PRO A 271 -17.63 37.52 2.72
N ARG A 272 -18.02 36.51 3.50
CA ARG A 272 -19.40 36.31 3.94
C ARG A 272 -19.88 37.48 4.83
N PRO A 273 -21.19 37.82 4.83
CA PRO A 273 -21.72 38.85 5.72
C PRO A 273 -21.35 38.61 7.19
N GLY A 274 -20.73 39.60 7.83
CA GLY A 274 -20.25 39.49 9.22
C GLY A 274 -18.92 38.75 9.40
N ALA A 275 -18.26 38.33 8.33
CA ALA A 275 -16.89 37.83 8.35
C ALA A 275 -15.89 38.97 8.10
N LYS A 276 -14.70 38.86 8.69
CA LYS A 276 -13.58 39.77 8.48
C LYS A 276 -12.49 39.07 7.67
N GLU A 277 -12.06 39.69 6.58
CA GLU A 277 -11.01 39.19 5.68
C GLU A 277 -9.60 39.53 6.21
N TYR A 278 -8.67 38.63 5.97
CA TYR A 278 -7.26 38.68 6.31
C TYR A 278 -6.42 38.10 5.17
N VAL A 279 -5.19 38.58 5.02
CA VAL A 279 -4.19 38.04 4.10
C VAL A 279 -2.97 37.64 4.92
N ASP A 280 -2.49 36.42 4.72
CA ASP A 280 -1.20 35.97 5.22
C ASP A 280 -0.14 36.18 4.13
N ASP A 281 0.63 37.26 4.26
CA ASP A 281 1.68 37.61 3.31
C ASP A 281 2.85 36.61 3.31
N GLN A 282 3.03 35.82 4.37
CA GLN A 282 4.14 34.85 4.45
C GLN A 282 3.88 33.63 3.57
N THR A 283 2.65 33.11 3.63
CA THR A 283 2.23 31.93 2.85
C THR A 283 1.58 32.34 1.51
N GLY A 284 1.21 33.60 1.35
CA GLY A 284 0.51 34.11 0.17
C GLY A 284 -0.89 33.50 0.05
N ALA A 285 -1.65 33.51 1.14
CA ALA A 285 -3.01 32.96 1.23
C ALA A 285 -3.98 33.96 1.87
N ALA A 286 -5.25 33.95 1.45
CA ALA A 286 -6.28 34.78 2.04
C ALA A 286 -7.31 33.92 2.80
N PHE A 287 -7.94 34.53 3.79
CA PHE A 287 -9.01 33.90 4.54
C PHE A 287 -9.92 34.95 5.18
N CYS A 288 -11.17 34.58 5.45
CA CYS A 288 -12.07 35.37 6.27
C CYS A 288 -12.57 34.58 7.47
N VAL A 289 -12.80 35.26 8.59
CA VAL A 289 -13.27 34.66 9.84
C VAL A 289 -14.55 35.33 10.29
N GLY A 290 -15.59 34.54 10.57
CA GLY A 290 -16.88 34.99 11.07
C GLY A 290 -18.03 34.65 10.13
N GLY A 291 -19.19 35.28 10.36
CA GLY A 291 -20.41 34.99 9.61
C GLY A 291 -20.87 33.53 9.74
N ASP A 292 -21.58 33.06 8.71
CA ASP A 292 -22.05 31.68 8.57
C ASP A 292 -20.96 30.70 8.12
N GLY A 293 -19.84 31.22 7.61
CA GLY A 293 -18.73 30.42 7.07
C GLY A 293 -17.67 29.98 8.07
N GLY A 294 -17.65 30.53 9.29
CA GLY A 294 -16.58 30.26 10.26
C GLY A 294 -15.22 30.76 9.76
N PHE A 295 -14.23 29.87 9.62
CA PHE A 295 -12.98 30.13 8.93
C PHE A 295 -13.12 29.71 7.45
N VAL A 296 -13.01 30.65 6.52
CA VAL A 296 -13.06 30.36 5.07
C VAL A 296 -11.73 30.79 4.45
N THR A 297 -11.00 29.87 3.83
CA THR A 297 -9.74 30.17 3.12
C THR A 297 -9.94 30.13 1.61
N TYR A 298 -9.35 31.10 0.90
CA TYR A 298 -9.53 31.33 -0.54
C TYR A 298 -8.40 32.19 -1.12
N ASP A 299 -8.45 32.46 -2.42
CA ASP A 299 -7.64 33.48 -3.08
C ASP A 299 -8.42 34.77 -3.27
N ASN A 300 -7.82 35.92 -2.93
CA ASN A 300 -8.38 37.24 -3.21
C ASN A 300 -7.53 38.02 -4.22
N ALA A 301 -7.95 39.22 -4.61
CA ALA A 301 -7.23 40.01 -5.61
C ALA A 301 -5.75 40.27 -5.25
N GLN A 302 -5.41 40.36 -3.95
CA GLN A 302 -4.03 40.53 -3.50
C GLN A 302 -3.21 39.23 -3.65
N THR A 303 -3.73 38.09 -3.21
CA THR A 303 -2.99 36.82 -3.35
C THR A 303 -2.90 36.36 -4.80
N VAL A 304 -3.92 36.62 -5.63
CA VAL A 304 -3.84 36.41 -7.08
C VAL A 304 -2.78 37.29 -7.73
N ARG A 305 -2.60 38.54 -7.27
CA ARG A 305 -1.48 39.40 -7.72
C ARG A 305 -0.13 38.79 -7.34
N MET A 306 0.03 38.29 -6.12
CA MET A 306 1.25 37.58 -5.68
C MET A 306 1.52 36.34 -6.56
N LYS A 307 0.49 35.55 -6.87
CA LYS A 307 0.60 34.39 -7.78
C LYS A 307 0.98 34.80 -9.20
N ALA A 308 0.42 35.91 -9.72
CA ALA A 308 0.77 36.45 -11.03
C ALA A 308 2.23 36.93 -11.09
N GLU A 309 2.73 37.57 -10.03
CA GLU A 309 4.14 37.94 -9.91
C GLU A 309 5.04 36.70 -9.85
N TYR A 310 4.65 35.68 -9.08
CA TYR A 310 5.36 34.40 -9.02
C TYR A 310 5.42 33.71 -10.40
N VAL A 311 4.34 33.71 -11.16
CA VAL A 311 4.28 33.19 -12.55
C VAL A 311 5.27 33.93 -13.44
N LYS A 312 5.35 35.26 -13.34
CA LYS A 312 6.30 36.08 -14.11
C LYS A 312 7.75 35.77 -13.72
N GLN A 313 8.06 35.75 -12.41
CA GLN A 313 9.40 35.50 -11.89
C GLN A 313 9.89 34.08 -12.23
N SER A 314 9.01 33.09 -12.09
CA SER A 314 9.30 31.68 -12.35
C SER A 314 9.19 31.29 -13.83
N ARG A 315 8.88 32.25 -14.71
CA ARG A 315 8.72 32.05 -16.17
C ARG A 315 7.74 30.91 -16.50
N LEU A 316 6.63 30.85 -15.77
CA LEU A 316 5.55 29.89 -16.02
C LEU A 316 4.72 30.32 -17.24
N ALA A 317 3.91 29.41 -17.77
CA ALA A 317 3.06 29.69 -18.93
C ALA A 317 2.00 30.75 -18.63
N GLY A 318 1.48 30.78 -17.39
CA GLY A 318 0.38 31.64 -17.01
C GLY A 318 -0.45 31.13 -15.83
N LEU A 319 -1.70 31.60 -15.74
CA LEU A 319 -2.68 31.24 -14.72
C LEU A 319 -3.90 30.57 -15.34
N PHE A 320 -4.59 29.72 -14.58
CA PHE A 320 -5.96 29.32 -14.90
C PHE A 320 -6.88 29.36 -13.68
N TYR A 321 -8.19 29.50 -13.91
CA TYR A 321 -9.19 29.67 -12.85
C TYR A 321 -10.24 28.56 -12.85
N TRP A 322 -10.48 27.94 -11.68
CA TRP A 322 -11.61 27.03 -11.42
C TRP A 322 -12.61 27.71 -10.44
N THR A 323 -13.73 28.27 -10.89
CA THR A 323 -14.22 28.39 -12.27
C THR A 323 -14.38 29.86 -12.64
N GLY A 324 -14.29 30.21 -13.92
CA GLY A 324 -14.30 31.61 -14.36
C GLY A 324 -15.57 32.38 -13.99
N THR A 325 -16.68 31.68 -13.80
CA THR A 325 -17.93 32.31 -13.36
C THR A 325 -17.97 32.56 -11.85
N GLY A 326 -17.05 32.03 -11.05
CA GLY A 326 -16.99 32.29 -9.60
C GLY A 326 -16.43 33.66 -9.23
N ASP A 327 -15.90 34.40 -10.22
CA ASP A 327 -15.26 35.70 -10.02
C ASP A 327 -16.26 36.80 -9.60
N LYS A 328 -15.75 37.82 -8.92
CA LYS A 328 -16.52 38.94 -8.38
C LYS A 328 -16.60 40.08 -9.39
N GLU A 329 -17.79 40.62 -9.62
CA GLU A 329 -17.96 41.84 -10.38
C GLU A 329 -17.54 43.04 -9.52
N ASP A 330 -16.36 43.59 -9.78
CA ASP A 330 -15.92 44.79 -9.09
C ASP A 330 -16.45 46.05 -9.77
N ASN A 331 -17.27 46.81 -9.04
CA ASN A 331 -17.70 48.17 -9.40
C ASN A 331 -16.70 49.25 -8.89
N GLN A 332 -15.57 48.87 -8.28
CA GLN A 332 -14.67 49.78 -7.56
C GLN A 332 -13.33 50.10 -8.26
N SER A 333 -13.24 50.03 -9.60
CA SER A 333 -11.99 50.45 -10.28
C SER A 333 -11.90 51.94 -10.66
N THR A 334 -12.72 52.83 -10.08
CA THR A 334 -12.67 54.28 -10.39
C THR A 334 -13.16 55.19 -9.26
N ASP A 335 -12.59 55.18 -8.05
CA ASP A 335 -12.80 56.34 -7.15
C ASP A 335 -11.67 56.53 -6.11
N TYR A 336 -10.59 57.20 -6.52
CA TYR A 336 -9.68 57.87 -5.59
C TYR A 336 -10.17 59.32 -5.42
N ASN A 337 -10.69 59.65 -4.24
CA ASN A 337 -11.12 61.02 -3.94
C ASN A 337 -10.08 61.75 -3.07
N PRO A 338 -9.23 62.62 -3.64
CA PRO A 338 -8.18 63.33 -2.91
C PRO A 338 -8.73 64.24 -1.80
N VAL A 339 -10.01 64.62 -1.87
CA VAL A 339 -10.67 65.47 -0.88
C VAL A 339 -10.83 64.75 0.46
N ASP A 340 -11.16 63.46 0.45
CA ASP A 340 -11.35 62.68 1.67
C ASP A 340 -10.03 62.42 2.40
N HIS A 341 -8.94 62.25 1.64
CA HIS A 341 -7.60 62.09 2.19
C HIS A 341 -7.04 63.41 2.75
N LEU A 342 -7.29 64.54 2.08
CA LEU A 342 -6.94 65.87 2.58
C LEU A 342 -7.73 66.22 3.85
N ASN A 343 -9.00 65.85 3.93
CA ASN A 343 -9.82 66.06 5.13
C ASN A 343 -9.37 65.20 6.33
N GLN A 344 -8.72 64.05 6.10
CA GLN A 344 -8.09 63.26 7.16
C GLN A 344 -6.78 63.89 7.68
N ILE A 345 -5.98 64.50 6.80
CA ILE A 345 -4.71 65.13 7.17
C ILE A 345 -4.96 66.47 7.89
N PHE A 346 -5.98 67.22 7.48
CA PHE A 346 -6.37 68.51 8.07
C PHE A 346 -7.64 68.41 8.94
N ALA A 347 -7.71 67.40 9.79
CA ALA A 347 -8.89 67.13 10.61
C ALA A 347 -9.16 68.17 11.73
N HIS A 348 -8.23 69.08 12.04
CA HIS A 348 -8.37 70.06 13.14
C HIS A 348 -7.86 71.47 12.75
N PRO A 349 -8.50 72.58 13.16
CA PRO A 349 -8.09 73.94 12.74
C PRO A 349 -6.65 74.33 13.08
N SER A 350 -6.02 73.66 14.03
CA SER A 350 -4.64 73.86 14.44
C SER A 350 -3.60 73.25 13.48
N THR A 351 -3.98 72.33 12.59
CA THR A 351 -3.09 71.78 11.54
C THR A 351 -3.03 72.64 10.27
N LEU A 352 -3.84 73.71 10.19
CA LEU A 352 -3.72 74.74 9.14
C LEU A 352 -2.41 75.54 9.26
N ALA A 353 -1.80 75.59 10.45
CA ALA A 353 -0.53 76.27 10.66
C ALA A 353 0.66 75.54 10.01
N SER A 354 0.58 74.22 9.86
CA SER A 354 1.62 73.38 9.24
C SER A 354 1.48 73.22 7.73
N ILE A 355 0.46 73.84 7.10
CA ILE A 355 0.25 73.75 5.64
C ILE A 355 1.48 74.21 4.86
N HIS A 356 2.15 75.25 5.33
CA HIS A 356 3.30 75.78 4.60
C HIS A 356 4.48 74.82 4.64
N ASP A 357 4.73 74.20 5.80
CA ASP A 357 5.81 73.22 5.97
C ASP A 357 5.52 71.92 5.21
N THR A 358 4.27 71.43 5.23
CA THR A 358 3.86 70.24 4.46
C THR A 358 3.90 70.51 2.96
N SER A 359 3.51 71.70 2.52
CA SER A 359 3.63 72.10 1.10
C SER A 359 5.08 72.23 0.67
N HIS A 360 5.96 72.70 1.55
CA HIS A 360 7.39 72.80 1.24
C HIS A 360 8.05 71.42 1.21
N ALA A 361 7.67 70.52 2.10
CA ALA A 361 8.13 69.13 2.10
C ALA A 361 7.64 68.37 0.86
N LEU A 362 6.37 68.56 0.47
CA LEU A 362 5.82 67.96 -0.76
C LEU A 362 6.48 68.50 -2.02
N ARG A 363 6.77 69.81 -2.09
CA ARG A 363 7.51 70.38 -3.22
C ARG A 363 8.94 69.90 -3.29
N ASN A 364 9.62 69.77 -2.15
CA ASN A 364 10.97 69.22 -2.13
C ASN A 364 10.95 67.75 -2.56
N TYR A 365 9.98 66.97 -2.10
CA TYR A 365 9.83 65.58 -2.51
C TYR A 365 9.45 65.45 -4.00
N GLU A 366 8.63 66.36 -4.54
CA GLU A 366 8.31 66.46 -5.97
C GLU A 366 9.57 66.78 -6.79
N TYR A 367 10.41 67.72 -6.32
CA TYR A 367 11.69 68.04 -6.97
C TYR A 367 12.68 66.87 -6.92
N ASP A 368 12.82 66.22 -5.78
CA ASP A 368 13.73 65.06 -5.62
C ASP A 368 13.25 63.89 -6.52
N LEU A 369 11.94 63.65 -6.60
CA LEU A 369 11.35 62.67 -7.51
C LEU A 369 11.57 63.03 -8.98
N ASP A 370 11.40 64.30 -9.36
CA ASP A 370 11.62 64.74 -10.74
C ASP A 370 13.10 64.62 -11.13
N GLU A 371 14.03 64.84 -10.19
CA GLU A 371 15.47 64.66 -10.42
C GLU A 371 15.84 63.17 -10.54
N ASP A 372 15.34 62.32 -9.64
CA ASP A 372 15.51 60.86 -9.70
C ASP A 372 14.88 60.28 -10.99
N ILE A 373 13.69 60.75 -11.38
CA ILE A 373 13.04 60.35 -12.63
C ILE A 373 13.85 60.83 -13.84
N ALA A 374 14.39 62.05 -13.82
CA ALA A 374 15.20 62.56 -14.91
C ALA A 374 16.52 61.78 -15.06
N GLU A 375 17.16 61.39 -13.96
CA GLU A 375 18.36 60.55 -13.96
C GLU A 375 18.06 59.15 -14.50
N VAL A 376 17.02 58.50 -13.98
CA VAL A 376 16.58 57.17 -14.43
C VAL A 376 16.12 57.19 -15.89
N VAL A 377 15.39 58.21 -16.33
CA VAL A 377 14.96 58.38 -17.75
C VAL A 377 16.17 58.67 -18.65
N GLY A 378 17.19 59.37 -18.16
CA GLY A 378 18.44 59.60 -18.86
C GLY A 378 19.25 58.32 -19.08
N GLU A 379 19.42 57.51 -18.02
CA GLU A 379 20.07 56.19 -18.09
C GLU A 379 19.27 55.21 -18.96
N GLN A 380 17.93 55.21 -18.82
CA GLN A 380 17.02 54.42 -19.64
C GLN A 380 17.11 54.82 -21.12
N SER A 381 17.19 56.11 -21.45
CA SER A 381 17.25 56.57 -22.86
C SER A 381 18.57 56.21 -23.56
N LEU A 382 19.69 56.26 -22.85
CA LEU A 382 21.00 55.82 -23.36
C LEU A 382 21.05 54.29 -23.52
N SER A 383 20.56 53.56 -22.51
CA SER A 383 20.44 52.10 -22.53
C SER A 383 19.46 51.61 -23.61
N ASP A 384 18.34 52.30 -23.82
CA ASP A 384 17.34 51.95 -24.82
C ASP A 384 17.87 52.20 -26.24
N ALA A 385 18.63 53.27 -26.48
CA ALA A 385 19.23 53.50 -27.79
C ALA A 385 20.29 52.44 -28.15
N GLU A 386 21.12 52.04 -27.18
CA GLU A 386 22.13 50.99 -27.35
C GLU A 386 21.48 49.59 -27.45
N SER A 387 20.46 49.32 -26.63
CA SER A 387 19.68 48.08 -26.65
C SER A 387 18.87 47.94 -27.93
N VAL A 388 18.25 49.00 -28.44
CA VAL A 388 17.53 48.99 -29.73
C VAL A 388 18.49 48.73 -30.88
N ARG A 389 19.70 49.32 -30.85
CA ARG A 389 20.72 49.08 -31.87
C ARG A 389 21.28 47.65 -31.81
N ASN A 390 21.52 47.12 -30.61
CA ASN A 390 21.93 45.73 -30.41
C ASN A 390 20.83 44.75 -30.81
N ILE A 391 19.56 45.06 -30.52
CA ILE A 391 18.39 44.26 -30.93
C ILE A 391 18.18 44.35 -32.45
N GLN A 392 18.42 45.47 -33.09
CA GLN A 392 18.34 45.59 -34.56
C GLN A 392 19.45 44.80 -35.26
N ASN A 393 20.68 44.86 -34.75
CA ASN A 393 21.79 44.05 -35.26
C ASN A 393 21.54 42.56 -35.04
N ALA A 394 21.11 42.17 -33.84
CA ALA A 394 20.76 40.79 -33.53
C ALA A 394 19.56 40.31 -34.35
N LYS A 395 18.57 41.17 -34.66
CA LYS A 395 17.47 40.86 -35.58
C LYS A 395 17.96 40.64 -37.01
N GLN A 396 18.88 41.46 -37.52
CA GLN A 396 19.46 41.24 -38.85
C GLN A 396 20.27 39.94 -38.92
N GLU A 397 21.08 39.64 -37.90
CA GLU A 397 21.82 38.38 -37.82
C GLU A 397 20.89 37.17 -37.68
N LEU A 398 19.80 37.30 -36.90
CA LEU A 398 18.76 36.27 -36.80
C LEU A 398 18.04 36.08 -38.13
N ASP A 399 17.70 37.15 -38.84
CA ASP A 399 17.06 37.06 -40.16
C ASP A 399 17.97 36.37 -41.18
N GLU A 400 19.28 36.67 -41.18
CA GLU A 400 20.25 35.97 -42.02
C GLU A 400 20.41 34.50 -41.62
N LEU A 401 20.42 34.20 -40.32
CA LEU A 401 20.50 32.83 -39.80
C LEU A 401 19.23 32.05 -40.16
N PHE A 402 18.04 32.63 -39.97
CA PHE A 402 16.77 32.02 -40.37
C PHE A 402 16.76 31.76 -41.86
N LYS A 403 17.24 32.70 -42.68
CA LYS A 403 17.35 32.50 -44.12
C LYS A 403 18.29 31.35 -44.48
N ARG A 404 19.42 31.18 -43.78
CA ARG A 404 20.32 30.03 -43.95
C ARG A 404 19.69 28.72 -43.48
N ILE A 405 18.96 28.74 -42.37
CA ILE A 405 18.24 27.57 -41.85
C ILE A 405 17.14 27.16 -42.81
N GLU A 406 16.38 28.11 -43.37
CA GLU A 406 15.39 27.84 -44.40
C GLU A 406 16.04 27.28 -45.66
N ASP A 407 17.17 27.83 -46.11
CA ASP A 407 17.92 27.31 -47.25
C ASP A 407 18.41 25.87 -47.03
N VAL A 408 18.90 25.55 -45.83
CA VAL A 408 19.32 24.20 -45.45
C VAL A 408 18.13 23.27 -45.32
N ARG A 409 17.03 23.73 -44.72
CA ARG A 409 15.76 23.00 -44.62
C ARG A 409 15.23 22.68 -46.02
N ASP A 410 15.22 23.63 -46.94
CA ASP A 410 14.73 23.45 -48.30
C ASP A 410 15.64 22.50 -49.11
N ARG A 411 16.95 22.48 -48.83
CA ARG A 411 17.86 21.48 -49.42
C ARG A 411 17.66 20.11 -48.80
N ALA A 412 17.43 20.03 -47.49
CA ALA A 412 17.15 18.78 -46.79
C ALA A 412 15.82 18.18 -47.27
N VAL A 413 14.77 18.98 -47.38
CA VAL A 413 13.45 18.59 -47.93
C VAL A 413 13.60 18.14 -49.38
N ARG A 414 14.36 18.86 -50.22
CA ARG A 414 14.63 18.41 -51.60
C ARG A 414 15.41 17.10 -51.66
N THR A 415 16.36 16.89 -50.75
CA THR A 415 17.15 15.65 -50.66
C THR A 415 16.29 14.49 -50.14
N GLU A 416 15.45 14.75 -49.14
CA GLU A 416 14.47 13.80 -48.61
C GLU A 416 13.45 13.43 -49.68
N GLN A 417 12.94 14.39 -50.44
CA GLN A 417 12.04 14.15 -51.57
C GLN A 417 12.73 13.29 -52.63
N ALA A 418 13.97 13.60 -52.99
CA ALA A 418 14.74 12.81 -53.95
C ALA A 418 15.02 11.38 -53.45
N ILE A 419 15.37 11.20 -52.17
CA ILE A 419 15.56 9.86 -51.57
C ILE A 419 14.23 9.12 -51.49
N THR A 420 13.14 9.80 -51.13
CA THR A 420 11.79 9.23 -51.07
C THR A 420 11.34 8.79 -52.45
N ASP A 421 11.58 9.58 -53.48
CA ASP A 421 11.27 9.24 -54.87
C ASP A 421 12.14 8.08 -55.36
N MET A 422 13.45 8.08 -55.04
CA MET A 422 14.36 6.97 -55.36
C MET A 422 14.00 5.66 -54.63
N THR A 423 13.43 5.74 -53.43
CA THR A 423 13.08 4.57 -52.61
C THR A 423 11.59 4.20 -52.68
N ALA A 424 10.76 4.98 -53.39
CA ALA A 424 9.33 4.75 -53.53
C ALA A 424 9.05 3.38 -54.16
N ASP A 425 9.82 2.99 -55.17
CA ASP A 425 9.69 1.70 -55.83
C ASP A 425 10.13 0.54 -54.94
N ILE A 426 11.16 0.73 -54.11
CA ILE A 426 11.62 -0.25 -53.12
C ILE A 426 10.56 -0.46 -52.05
N LYS A 427 10.00 0.64 -51.52
CA LYS A 427 8.92 0.60 -50.53
C LYS A 427 7.67 -0.06 -51.09
N ARG A 428 7.36 0.18 -52.37
CA ARG A 428 6.24 -0.48 -53.07
C ARG A 428 6.50 -1.97 -53.21
N LEU A 429 7.71 -2.38 -53.58
CA LEU A 429 8.11 -3.78 -53.69
C LEU A 429 8.05 -4.49 -52.33
N ASP A 430 8.57 -3.88 -51.27
CA ASP A 430 8.54 -4.43 -49.91
C ASP A 430 7.11 -4.54 -49.37
N ASN A 431 6.25 -3.55 -49.64
CA ASN A 431 4.83 -3.63 -49.32
C ASN A 431 4.14 -4.77 -50.08
N THR A 432 4.45 -4.95 -51.37
CA THR A 432 3.92 -6.08 -52.16
C THR A 432 4.40 -7.42 -51.60
N LYS A 433 5.68 -7.56 -51.27
CA LYS A 433 6.25 -8.77 -50.66
C LYS A 433 5.62 -9.08 -49.30
N ARG A 434 5.45 -8.06 -48.45
CA ARG A 434 4.79 -8.18 -47.15
C ARG A 434 3.34 -8.62 -47.32
N ASN A 435 2.58 -7.98 -48.21
CA ASN A 435 1.19 -8.33 -48.48
C ASN A 435 1.06 -9.77 -49.00
N LEU A 436 1.90 -10.17 -49.96
CA LEU A 436 1.94 -11.55 -50.47
C LEU A 436 2.25 -12.58 -49.37
N THR A 437 3.20 -12.26 -48.49
CA THR A 437 3.59 -13.14 -47.38
C THR A 437 2.48 -13.27 -46.35
N LEU A 438 1.80 -12.17 -46.00
CA LEU A 438 0.65 -12.17 -45.10
C LEU A 438 -0.52 -12.96 -45.70
N SER A 439 -0.84 -12.74 -46.97
CA SER A 439 -1.89 -13.47 -47.68
C SER A 439 -1.60 -14.98 -47.76
N MET A 440 -0.36 -15.37 -48.09
CA MET A 440 0.03 -16.79 -48.12
C MET A 440 -0.08 -17.44 -46.74
N THR A 441 0.39 -16.76 -45.69
CA THR A 441 0.31 -17.27 -44.31
C THR A 441 -1.13 -17.41 -43.85
N ALA A 442 -1.99 -16.42 -44.16
CA ALA A 442 -3.41 -16.46 -43.83
C ALA A 442 -4.12 -17.62 -44.54
N LEU A 443 -3.88 -17.82 -45.85
CA LEU A 443 -4.47 -18.93 -46.61
C LEU A 443 -4.01 -20.30 -46.09
N LYS A 444 -2.71 -20.47 -45.79
CA LYS A 444 -2.18 -21.72 -45.21
C LYS A 444 -2.81 -22.03 -43.85
N ARG A 445 -2.92 -21.03 -42.97
CA ARG A 445 -3.55 -21.20 -41.65
C ARG A 445 -5.05 -21.48 -41.76
N LEU A 446 -5.73 -20.92 -42.76
CA LEU A 446 -7.15 -21.18 -43.00
C LEU A 446 -7.35 -22.63 -43.46
N GLN A 447 -6.50 -23.12 -44.36
CA GLN A 447 -6.51 -24.53 -44.77
C GLN A 447 -6.28 -25.45 -43.56
N MET A 448 -5.27 -25.16 -42.73
CA MET A 448 -4.99 -25.93 -41.51
C MET A 448 -6.20 -25.95 -40.57
N LEU A 449 -6.86 -24.80 -40.37
CA LEU A 449 -8.04 -24.70 -39.51
C LEU A 449 -9.21 -25.54 -40.03
N THR A 450 -9.51 -25.47 -41.33
CA THR A 450 -10.59 -26.25 -41.94
C THR A 450 -10.33 -27.75 -41.82
N THR A 451 -9.11 -28.20 -42.14
CA THR A 451 -8.73 -29.63 -42.01
C THR A 451 -8.80 -30.10 -40.56
N ALA A 452 -8.29 -29.31 -39.62
CA ALA A 452 -8.33 -29.66 -38.20
C ALA A 452 -9.76 -29.71 -37.65
N TYR A 453 -10.63 -28.79 -38.07
CA TYR A 453 -12.05 -28.78 -37.72
C TYR A 453 -12.78 -30.04 -38.23
N GLU A 454 -12.57 -30.44 -39.49
CA GLU A 454 -13.19 -31.65 -40.05
C GLU A 454 -12.73 -32.92 -39.34
N GLN A 455 -11.44 -33.02 -39.02
CA GLN A 455 -10.87 -34.12 -38.24
C GLN A 455 -11.46 -34.17 -36.82
N LEU A 456 -11.51 -33.03 -36.12
CA LEU A 456 -12.06 -32.93 -34.78
C LEU A 456 -13.55 -33.34 -34.75
N ARG A 457 -14.32 -32.91 -35.75
CA ARG A 457 -15.73 -33.30 -35.90
C ARG A 457 -15.90 -34.80 -36.11
N GLY A 458 -14.98 -35.45 -36.83
CA GLY A 458 -14.97 -36.91 -37.00
C GLY A 458 -14.70 -37.66 -35.70
N LEU A 459 -13.68 -37.23 -34.96
CA LEU A 459 -13.26 -37.84 -33.69
C LEU A 459 -14.29 -37.64 -32.56
N SER A 460 -14.98 -36.50 -32.55
CA SER A 460 -16.06 -36.22 -31.60
C SER A 460 -17.16 -37.29 -31.67
N LYS A 461 -17.54 -37.70 -32.88
CA LYS A 461 -18.59 -38.71 -33.11
C LYS A 461 -18.19 -40.12 -32.65
N THR A 462 -16.90 -40.45 -32.68
CA THR A 462 -16.39 -41.75 -32.25
C THR A 462 -15.97 -41.79 -30.78
N ARG A 463 -16.18 -40.68 -30.04
CA ARG A 463 -15.77 -40.51 -28.62
C ARG A 463 -14.27 -40.75 -28.38
N GLN A 464 -13.42 -40.44 -29.35
CA GLN A 464 -11.96 -40.54 -29.22
C GLN A 464 -11.39 -39.29 -28.51
N TYR A 465 -11.64 -39.21 -27.19
CA TYR A 465 -11.40 -37.98 -26.43
C TYR A 465 -9.92 -37.58 -26.33
N ARG A 466 -8.99 -38.53 -26.31
CA ARG A 466 -7.56 -38.23 -26.27
C ARG A 466 -7.11 -37.44 -27.51
N GLU A 467 -7.50 -37.90 -28.69
CA GLU A 467 -7.18 -37.26 -29.96
C GLU A 467 -7.94 -35.94 -30.12
N CYS A 468 -9.20 -35.88 -29.64
CA CYS A 468 -9.97 -34.63 -29.60
C CYS A 468 -9.26 -33.55 -28.78
N ALA A 469 -8.70 -33.87 -27.61
CA ALA A 469 -8.04 -32.87 -26.75
C ALA A 469 -6.83 -32.22 -27.45
N GLN A 470 -6.00 -33.02 -28.12
CA GLN A 470 -4.82 -32.55 -28.84
C GLN A 470 -5.19 -31.65 -30.02
N LEU A 471 -6.15 -32.08 -30.85
CA LEU A 471 -6.59 -31.30 -32.01
C LEU A 471 -7.36 -30.04 -31.60
N LEU A 472 -8.14 -30.10 -30.52
CA LEU A 472 -8.91 -28.95 -30.03
C LEU A 472 -8.00 -27.80 -29.61
N GLN A 473 -6.89 -28.06 -28.92
CA GLN A 473 -5.91 -27.01 -28.58
C GLN A 473 -5.35 -26.32 -29.84
N ALA A 474 -4.99 -27.10 -30.87
CA ALA A 474 -4.50 -26.56 -32.13
C ALA A 474 -5.59 -25.73 -32.86
N VAL A 475 -6.84 -26.21 -32.86
CA VAL A 475 -7.99 -25.50 -33.45
C VAL A 475 -8.23 -24.17 -32.73
N ILE A 476 -8.19 -24.14 -31.38
CA ILE A 476 -8.37 -22.90 -30.60
C ILE A 476 -7.29 -21.87 -30.95
N GLN A 477 -6.03 -22.28 -31.02
CA GLN A 477 -4.92 -21.39 -31.42
C GLN A 477 -5.09 -20.86 -32.85
N LEU A 478 -5.50 -21.71 -33.78
CA LEU A 478 -5.74 -21.31 -35.17
C LEU A 478 -6.92 -20.33 -35.29
N VAL A 479 -8.03 -20.56 -34.58
CA VAL A 479 -9.18 -19.64 -34.55
C VAL A 479 -8.80 -18.28 -33.95
N ALA A 480 -7.93 -18.25 -32.94
CA ALA A 480 -7.47 -17.00 -32.33
C ALA A 480 -6.78 -16.06 -33.34
N HIS A 481 -6.00 -16.61 -34.28
CA HIS A 481 -5.38 -15.84 -35.36
C HIS A 481 -6.40 -15.19 -36.32
N PHE A 482 -7.58 -15.79 -36.48
CA PHE A 482 -8.62 -15.30 -37.40
C PHE A 482 -9.62 -14.31 -36.75
N LYS A 483 -9.42 -13.91 -35.49
CA LYS A 483 -10.30 -12.94 -34.81
C LYS A 483 -10.42 -11.61 -35.56
N SER A 484 -9.34 -11.10 -36.15
CA SER A 484 -9.34 -9.87 -36.96
C SER A 484 -10.00 -10.01 -38.34
N TYR A 485 -10.26 -11.25 -38.78
CA TYR A 485 -10.87 -11.57 -40.08
C TYR A 485 -12.37 -11.88 -39.96
N ARG A 486 -12.98 -11.58 -38.81
CA ARG A 486 -14.39 -11.88 -38.52
C ARG A 486 -15.38 -11.15 -39.44
N SER A 487 -14.94 -10.11 -40.14
CA SER A 487 -15.72 -9.43 -41.18
C SER A 487 -15.96 -10.28 -42.43
N ILE A 488 -15.22 -11.38 -42.60
CA ILE A 488 -15.39 -12.32 -43.71
C ILE A 488 -16.40 -13.41 -43.29
N ASP A 489 -17.56 -13.43 -43.95
CA ASP A 489 -18.69 -14.30 -43.59
C ASP A 489 -18.34 -15.80 -43.52
N GLN A 490 -17.50 -16.31 -44.43
CA GLN A 490 -17.10 -17.72 -44.40
C GLN A 490 -16.24 -18.06 -43.18
N ILE A 491 -15.34 -17.15 -42.79
CA ILE A 491 -14.47 -17.32 -41.60
C ILE A 491 -15.31 -17.19 -40.33
N ALA A 492 -16.23 -16.23 -40.27
CA ALA A 492 -17.18 -16.09 -39.17
C ALA A 492 -18.07 -17.33 -39.00
N THR A 493 -18.46 -17.96 -40.11
CA THR A 493 -19.24 -19.21 -40.10
C THR A 493 -18.40 -20.39 -39.61
N LEU A 494 -17.17 -20.54 -40.08
CA LEU A 494 -16.25 -21.59 -39.59
C LEU A 494 -15.95 -21.43 -38.09
N SER A 495 -15.73 -20.20 -37.63
CA SER A 495 -15.52 -19.91 -36.20
C SER A 495 -16.75 -20.24 -35.35
N ARG A 496 -17.97 -20.00 -35.84
CA ARG A 496 -19.21 -20.41 -35.17
C ARG A 496 -19.33 -21.93 -35.10
N ASN A 497 -19.07 -22.63 -36.20
CA ASN A 497 -19.09 -24.09 -36.24
C ASN A 497 -18.11 -24.72 -35.24
N VAL A 498 -16.91 -24.14 -35.08
CA VAL A 498 -15.95 -24.59 -34.06
C VAL A 498 -16.51 -24.37 -32.64
N ALA A 499 -17.11 -23.21 -32.37
CA ALA A 499 -17.71 -22.93 -31.06
C ALA A 499 -18.90 -23.86 -30.75
N ASP A 500 -19.70 -24.22 -31.76
CA ASP A 500 -20.78 -25.17 -31.61
C ASP A 500 -20.26 -26.58 -31.32
N LEU A 501 -19.20 -27.02 -32.00
CA LEU A 501 -18.54 -28.30 -31.74
C LEU A 501 -17.90 -28.36 -30.33
N GLN A 502 -17.36 -27.24 -29.84
CA GLN A 502 -16.85 -27.14 -28.47
C GLN A 502 -17.97 -27.34 -27.43
N ARG A 503 -19.15 -26.76 -27.69
CA ARG A 503 -20.35 -26.91 -26.85
C ARG A 503 -20.88 -28.34 -26.87
N GLU A 504 -20.93 -28.95 -28.06
CA GLU A 504 -21.34 -30.35 -28.24
C GLU A 504 -20.41 -31.30 -27.47
N LEU A 505 -19.08 -31.12 -27.58
CA LEU A 505 -18.10 -31.89 -26.84
C LEU A 505 -18.25 -31.74 -25.32
N LEU A 506 -18.48 -30.52 -24.83
CA LEU A 506 -18.73 -30.24 -23.42
C LEU A 506 -19.96 -31.02 -22.90
N GLU A 507 -21.08 -30.91 -23.62
CA GLU A 507 -22.33 -31.57 -23.25
C GLU A 507 -22.19 -33.09 -23.31
N GLN A 508 -21.55 -33.62 -24.36
CA GLN A 508 -21.32 -35.05 -24.56
C GLN A 508 -20.49 -35.66 -23.42
N ILE A 509 -19.43 -34.97 -22.98
CA ILE A 509 -18.59 -35.44 -21.87
C ILE A 509 -19.37 -35.38 -20.55
N CYS A 510 -20.10 -34.29 -20.27
CA CYS A 510 -20.95 -34.21 -19.09
C CYS A 510 -22.00 -35.34 -19.05
N GLU A 511 -22.67 -35.63 -20.17
CA GLU A 511 -23.65 -36.73 -20.27
C GLU A 511 -22.99 -38.10 -20.04
N ASP A 512 -21.82 -38.34 -20.63
CA ASP A 512 -21.08 -39.59 -20.44
C ASP A 512 -20.68 -39.80 -18.96
N PHE A 513 -20.30 -38.73 -18.24
CA PHE A 513 -20.08 -38.77 -16.79
C PHE A 513 -21.39 -39.07 -16.04
N GLU A 514 -22.47 -38.35 -16.33
CA GLU A 514 -23.78 -38.54 -15.69
C GLU A 514 -24.31 -39.97 -15.81
N VAL A 515 -24.31 -40.52 -17.02
CA VAL A 515 -24.81 -41.87 -17.30
C VAL A 515 -23.94 -42.93 -16.64
N THR A 516 -22.61 -42.74 -16.65
CA THR A 516 -21.69 -43.73 -16.07
C THR A 516 -21.81 -43.79 -14.55
N PHE A 517 -21.94 -42.64 -13.88
CA PHE A 517 -22.15 -42.57 -12.44
C PHE A 517 -23.54 -43.05 -12.03
N ALA A 518 -24.58 -42.75 -12.80
CA ALA A 518 -25.94 -43.23 -12.54
C ALA A 518 -26.07 -44.77 -12.64
N LYS A 519 -25.28 -45.41 -13.51
CA LYS A 519 -25.25 -46.87 -13.70
C LYS A 519 -24.20 -47.60 -12.87
N SER A 520 -23.38 -46.88 -12.09
CA SER A 520 -22.24 -47.44 -11.36
C SER A 520 -21.24 -48.20 -12.25
N GLU A 521 -21.07 -47.76 -13.51
CA GLU A 521 -20.16 -48.38 -14.51
C GLU A 521 -18.75 -47.72 -14.53
N VAL A 522 -18.41 -46.95 -13.50
CA VAL A 522 -17.20 -46.10 -13.44
C VAL A 522 -15.91 -46.89 -13.70
N ALA A 523 -15.78 -48.10 -13.15
CA ALA A 523 -14.62 -48.95 -13.34
C ALA A 523 -14.43 -49.41 -14.80
N GLN A 524 -15.53 -49.62 -15.54
CA GLN A 524 -15.51 -50.12 -16.91
C GLN A 524 -15.17 -49.02 -17.92
N ARG A 525 -15.57 -47.77 -17.64
CA ARG A 525 -15.38 -46.62 -18.55
C ARG A 525 -14.31 -45.63 -18.08
N ARG A 526 -13.49 -46.02 -17.08
CA ARG A 526 -12.46 -45.16 -16.45
C ARG A 526 -11.54 -44.47 -17.46
N GLY A 527 -11.04 -45.22 -18.46
CA GLY A 527 -10.13 -44.69 -19.48
C GLY A 527 -10.77 -43.59 -20.33
N MET A 528 -12.00 -43.83 -20.80
CA MET A 528 -12.76 -42.87 -21.60
C MET A 528 -13.06 -41.59 -20.82
N LEU A 529 -13.45 -41.70 -19.54
CA LEU A 529 -13.75 -40.54 -18.70
C LEU A 529 -12.49 -39.70 -18.38
N ALA A 530 -11.37 -40.35 -18.10
CA ALA A 530 -10.10 -39.68 -17.86
C ALA A 530 -9.60 -38.95 -19.13
N GLU A 531 -9.78 -39.54 -20.31
CA GLU A 531 -9.50 -38.88 -21.58
C GLU A 531 -10.47 -37.72 -21.85
N GLY A 532 -11.74 -37.84 -21.45
CA GLY A 532 -12.72 -36.75 -21.47
C GLY A 532 -12.28 -35.54 -20.63
N CYS A 533 -11.69 -35.74 -19.46
CA CYS A 533 -11.14 -34.66 -18.65
C CYS A 533 -10.04 -33.87 -19.38
N MET A 534 -9.24 -34.50 -20.24
CA MET A 534 -8.23 -33.80 -21.05
C MET A 534 -8.88 -32.85 -22.07
N VAL A 535 -10.03 -33.23 -22.63
CA VAL A 535 -10.81 -32.34 -23.52
C VAL A 535 -11.40 -31.18 -22.73
N MET A 536 -11.87 -31.43 -21.51
CA MET A 536 -12.38 -30.40 -20.61
C MET A 536 -11.30 -29.37 -20.24
N ASP A 537 -10.06 -29.81 -20.02
CA ASP A 537 -8.92 -28.91 -19.86
C ASP A 537 -8.65 -28.06 -21.10
N ALA A 538 -8.76 -28.65 -22.30
CA ALA A 538 -8.59 -27.93 -23.55
C ALA A 538 -9.72 -26.92 -23.84
N LEU A 539 -10.95 -27.18 -23.34
CA LEU A 539 -12.09 -26.26 -23.43
C LEU A 539 -11.97 -25.08 -22.45
N GLY A 540 -11.19 -25.23 -21.38
CA GLY A 540 -10.87 -24.19 -20.41
C GLY A 540 -11.62 -24.34 -19.07
N GLU A 541 -11.37 -23.39 -18.18
CA GLU A 541 -11.80 -23.44 -16.77
C GLU A 541 -13.31 -23.60 -16.57
N HIS A 542 -14.14 -22.93 -17.39
CA HIS A 542 -15.59 -23.03 -17.29
C HIS A 542 -16.09 -24.48 -17.43
N ALA A 543 -15.48 -25.24 -18.35
CA ALA A 543 -15.82 -26.65 -18.57
C ALA A 543 -15.45 -27.50 -17.34
N ARG A 544 -14.22 -27.34 -16.83
CA ARG A 544 -13.73 -27.99 -15.62
C ARG A 544 -14.65 -27.74 -14.42
N THR A 545 -14.95 -26.47 -14.12
CA THR A 545 -15.77 -26.08 -12.98
C THR A 545 -17.18 -26.66 -13.07
N ARG A 546 -17.80 -26.69 -14.25
CA ARG A 546 -19.12 -27.31 -14.45
C ARG A 546 -19.11 -28.79 -14.08
N LEU A 547 -18.13 -29.56 -14.55
CA LEU A 547 -18.04 -30.98 -14.28
C LEU A 547 -17.72 -31.28 -12.81
N VAL A 548 -16.78 -30.54 -12.22
CA VAL A 548 -16.42 -30.72 -10.80
C VAL A 548 -17.58 -30.35 -9.88
N ASN A 549 -18.31 -29.28 -10.17
CA ASN A 549 -19.51 -28.89 -9.40
C ASN A 549 -20.61 -29.95 -9.49
N TRP A 550 -20.86 -30.50 -10.68
CA TRP A 550 -21.78 -31.61 -10.84
C TRP A 550 -21.36 -32.83 -10.02
N TYR A 551 -20.08 -33.20 -10.08
CA TYR A 551 -19.53 -34.34 -9.34
C TYR A 551 -19.69 -34.13 -7.82
N CYS A 552 -19.28 -32.99 -7.28
CA CYS A 552 -19.40 -32.67 -5.86
C CYS A 552 -20.86 -32.71 -5.39
N ASN A 553 -21.78 -32.13 -6.17
CA ASN A 553 -23.21 -32.15 -5.86
C ASN A 553 -23.81 -33.56 -5.91
N THR A 554 -23.36 -34.40 -6.83
CA THR A 554 -23.82 -35.78 -6.97
C THR A 554 -23.36 -36.63 -5.79
N GLN A 555 -22.09 -36.53 -5.40
CA GLN A 555 -21.53 -37.27 -4.27
C GLN A 555 -22.14 -36.80 -2.93
N LEU A 556 -22.37 -35.51 -2.74
CA LEU A 556 -22.97 -34.94 -1.52
C LEU A 556 -24.50 -35.03 -1.48
N ARG A 557 -25.15 -35.55 -2.52
CA ARG A 557 -26.63 -35.63 -2.58
C ARG A 557 -27.20 -36.51 -1.49
N GLU A 558 -26.62 -37.69 -1.28
CA GLU A 558 -27.05 -38.63 -0.23
C GLU A 558 -26.78 -38.06 1.16
N TYR A 559 -25.62 -37.43 1.36
CA TYR A 559 -25.30 -36.70 2.59
C TYR A 559 -26.37 -35.67 2.96
N ARG A 560 -26.72 -34.79 2.01
CA ARG A 560 -27.76 -33.75 2.19
C ARG A 560 -29.16 -34.33 2.42
N GLN A 561 -29.41 -35.59 2.05
CA GLN A 561 -30.68 -36.25 2.35
C GLN A 561 -30.71 -36.85 3.76
N VAL A 562 -29.61 -37.47 4.20
CA VAL A 562 -29.51 -38.14 5.51
C VAL A 562 -29.43 -37.12 6.66
N PHE A 563 -28.75 -36.00 6.46
CA PHE A 563 -28.47 -35.03 7.53
C PHE A 563 -29.31 -33.76 7.45
N ARG A 564 -30.54 -33.87 6.95
CA ARG A 564 -31.47 -32.73 6.85
C ARG A 564 -31.81 -32.15 8.22
N ASN A 565 -31.96 -30.83 8.26
CA ASN A 565 -32.22 -30.05 9.48
C ASN A 565 -33.56 -30.33 10.21
N ASN A 566 -34.35 -31.30 9.74
CA ASN A 566 -35.64 -31.69 10.33
C ASN A 566 -35.64 -33.10 10.92
N ASP A 567 -34.58 -33.90 10.70
CA ASP A 567 -34.48 -35.28 11.17
C ASP A 567 -33.51 -35.37 12.36
N GLU A 568 -33.73 -36.35 13.24
CA GLU A 568 -32.89 -36.61 14.43
C GLU A 568 -31.40 -36.82 14.06
N ALA A 569 -31.16 -37.41 12.88
CA ALA A 569 -29.82 -37.58 12.33
C ALA A 569 -29.08 -36.25 12.06
N GLY A 570 -29.81 -35.16 11.85
CA GLY A 570 -29.28 -33.83 11.60
C GLY A 570 -28.98 -33.01 12.86
N SER A 571 -29.30 -33.50 14.07
CA SER A 571 -29.11 -32.77 15.32
C SER A 571 -27.64 -32.50 15.66
N LEU A 572 -27.40 -31.55 16.58
CA LEU A 572 -26.06 -31.21 17.07
C LEU A 572 -25.38 -32.40 17.79
N ASP A 573 -26.16 -33.33 18.35
CA ASP A 573 -25.64 -34.54 19.01
C ASP A 573 -24.98 -35.53 18.05
N ASN A 574 -25.24 -35.39 16.74
CA ASN A 574 -24.79 -36.33 15.71
C ASN A 574 -23.69 -35.77 14.80
N ILE A 575 -22.99 -34.70 15.20
CA ILE A 575 -21.94 -34.06 14.40
C ILE A 575 -20.78 -35.03 14.06
N SER A 576 -20.35 -35.87 15.00
CA SER A 576 -19.30 -36.87 14.74
C SER A 576 -19.69 -37.85 13.62
N ARG A 577 -20.99 -38.12 13.44
CA ARG A 577 -21.49 -38.97 12.34
C ARG A 577 -21.36 -38.28 10.99
N ARG A 578 -21.55 -36.95 10.91
CA ARG A 578 -21.35 -36.16 9.67
C ARG A 578 -19.90 -36.24 9.20
N TYR A 579 -18.94 -36.01 10.11
CA TYR A 579 -17.50 -36.09 9.79
C TYR A 579 -17.05 -37.50 9.43
N SER A 580 -17.57 -38.51 10.13
CA SER A 580 -17.29 -39.92 9.82
C SER A 580 -17.89 -40.37 8.48
N TRP A 581 -19.01 -39.77 8.06
CA TRP A 581 -19.61 -40.01 6.74
C TRP A 581 -18.71 -39.41 5.65
N PHE A 582 -18.30 -38.15 5.80
CA PHE A 582 -17.42 -37.49 4.83
C PHE A 582 -16.06 -38.17 4.71
N ASN A 583 -15.43 -38.55 5.82
CA ASN A 583 -14.16 -39.28 5.79
C ASN A 583 -14.24 -40.62 5.03
N ARG A 584 -15.39 -41.30 5.08
CA ARG A 584 -15.63 -42.51 4.27
C ARG A 584 -15.76 -42.18 2.79
N MET A 585 -16.53 -41.14 2.45
CA MET A 585 -16.67 -40.69 1.06
C MET A 585 -15.33 -40.25 0.45
N LEU A 586 -14.53 -39.48 1.21
CA LEU A 586 -13.21 -39.02 0.78
C LEU A 586 -12.25 -40.20 0.55
N LYS A 587 -12.34 -41.25 1.38
CA LYS A 587 -11.59 -42.50 1.19
C LYS A 587 -12.00 -43.24 -0.09
N THR A 588 -13.29 -43.25 -0.42
CA THR A 588 -13.78 -43.80 -1.70
C THR A 588 -13.26 -42.98 -2.88
N TYR A 589 -13.26 -41.66 -2.79
CA TYR A 589 -12.66 -40.80 -3.82
C TYR A 589 -11.17 -41.14 -4.02
N ASP A 590 -10.37 -41.13 -2.96
CA ASP A 590 -8.93 -41.37 -3.02
C ASP A 590 -8.60 -42.76 -3.62
N GLY A 591 -9.44 -43.77 -3.36
CA GLY A 591 -9.25 -45.14 -3.83
C GLY A 591 -9.76 -45.41 -5.26
N GLU A 592 -10.89 -44.82 -5.66
CA GLU A 592 -11.61 -45.23 -6.87
C GLU A 592 -11.75 -44.10 -7.91
N HIS A 593 -12.03 -42.87 -7.47
CA HIS A 593 -12.39 -41.76 -8.37
C HIS A 593 -11.22 -40.82 -8.68
N ALA A 594 -10.19 -40.76 -7.83
CA ALA A 594 -9.04 -39.87 -8.01
C ALA A 594 -8.33 -40.06 -9.36
N VAL A 595 -8.37 -41.28 -9.91
CA VAL A 595 -7.74 -41.60 -11.20
C VAL A 595 -8.53 -41.08 -12.41
N LEU A 596 -9.79 -40.69 -12.24
CA LEU A 596 -10.62 -40.10 -13.30
C LEU A 596 -10.23 -38.65 -13.58
N PHE A 597 -9.81 -37.92 -12.55
CA PHE A 597 -9.56 -36.49 -12.61
C PHE A 597 -8.06 -36.20 -12.67
N PRO A 598 -7.63 -35.20 -13.44
CA PRO A 598 -6.26 -34.73 -13.40
C PRO A 598 -5.86 -34.27 -11.98
N PRO A 599 -4.67 -34.62 -11.46
CA PRO A 599 -4.28 -34.28 -10.08
C PRO A 599 -4.29 -32.77 -9.78
N HIS A 600 -4.01 -31.95 -10.79
CA HIS A 600 -3.99 -30.49 -10.66
C HIS A 600 -5.39 -29.86 -10.52
N TRP A 601 -6.48 -30.61 -10.78
CA TRP A 601 -7.85 -30.13 -10.55
C TRP A 601 -8.24 -30.13 -9.08
N ARG A 602 -7.51 -30.88 -8.23
CA ARG A 602 -7.75 -30.98 -6.79
C ARG A 602 -9.22 -31.20 -6.42
N VAL A 603 -9.88 -32.13 -7.11
CA VAL A 603 -11.31 -32.43 -6.92
C VAL A 603 -11.60 -32.93 -5.49
N ASN A 604 -10.64 -33.57 -4.81
CA ASN A 604 -10.70 -33.89 -3.38
C ASN A 604 -10.82 -32.66 -2.48
N GLU A 605 -10.04 -31.62 -2.77
CA GLU A 605 -10.06 -30.34 -2.03
C GLU A 605 -11.39 -29.61 -2.27
N MET A 606 -11.84 -29.54 -3.54
CA MET A 606 -13.14 -28.95 -3.91
C MET A 606 -14.33 -29.69 -3.27
N LEU A 607 -14.27 -31.02 -3.20
CA LEU A 607 -15.27 -31.84 -2.53
C LEU A 607 -15.31 -31.59 -1.02
N ALA A 608 -14.15 -31.40 -0.39
CA ALA A 608 -14.05 -31.04 1.02
C ALA A 608 -14.62 -29.65 1.30
N ASN A 609 -14.34 -28.67 0.44
CA ASN A 609 -14.92 -27.33 0.56
C ASN A 609 -16.44 -27.36 0.44
N ALA A 610 -16.98 -28.02 -0.59
CA ALA A 610 -18.43 -28.13 -0.78
C ALA A 610 -19.14 -28.85 0.39
N PHE A 611 -18.46 -29.79 1.06
CA PHE A 611 -18.94 -30.41 2.29
C PHE A 611 -18.92 -29.43 3.48
N CYS A 612 -17.82 -28.70 3.66
CA CYS A 612 -17.67 -27.74 4.75
C CYS A 612 -18.70 -26.62 4.63
N GLU A 613 -18.88 -26.04 3.44
CA GLU A 613 -19.88 -25.00 3.18
C GLU A 613 -21.30 -25.47 3.52
N GLY A 614 -21.69 -26.64 3.00
CA GLY A 614 -23.02 -27.19 3.28
C GLY A 614 -23.24 -27.51 4.75
N THR A 615 -22.20 -28.00 5.44
CA THR A 615 -22.28 -28.33 6.88
C THR A 615 -22.30 -27.07 7.75
N ARG A 616 -21.55 -26.03 7.37
CA ARG A 616 -21.58 -24.71 8.02
C ARG A 616 -22.98 -24.10 7.94
N ASP A 617 -23.60 -24.13 6.77
CA ASP A 617 -24.93 -23.58 6.56
C ASP A 617 -26.00 -24.35 7.34
N ASP A 618 -25.88 -25.69 7.39
CA ASP A 618 -26.71 -26.54 8.26
C ASP A 618 -26.56 -26.16 9.74
N PHE A 619 -25.33 -25.99 10.24
CA PHE A 619 -25.08 -25.60 11.62
C PHE A 619 -25.59 -24.20 11.95
N LYS A 620 -25.40 -23.22 11.04
CA LYS A 620 -26.00 -21.88 11.18
C LYS A 620 -27.52 -21.99 11.34
N GLY A 621 -28.17 -22.80 10.51
CA GLY A 621 -29.61 -23.05 10.59
C GLY A 621 -30.07 -23.77 11.87
N LEU A 622 -29.33 -24.77 12.33
CA LEU A 622 -29.65 -25.53 13.54
C LEU A 622 -29.50 -24.68 14.81
N LEU A 623 -28.35 -24.00 14.96
CA LEU A 623 -28.08 -23.14 16.12
C LEU A 623 -29.09 -21.98 16.21
N GLN A 624 -29.46 -21.37 15.07
CA GLN A 624 -30.46 -20.31 15.03
C GLN A 624 -31.86 -20.81 15.43
N ARG A 625 -32.24 -22.05 15.08
CA ARG A 625 -33.53 -22.65 15.46
C ARG A 625 -33.58 -22.99 16.94
N THR A 626 -32.51 -23.58 17.48
CA THR A 626 -32.44 -23.95 18.90
C THR A 626 -32.57 -22.72 19.80
N MET A 627 -32.05 -21.55 19.39
CA MET A 627 -32.24 -20.28 20.11
C MET A 627 -33.67 -19.71 20.04
N ARG A 628 -34.45 -20.05 19.01
CA ARG A 628 -35.81 -19.51 18.82
C ARG A 628 -36.89 -20.31 19.55
N GLN A 629 -36.63 -21.57 19.93
CA GLN A 629 -37.59 -22.37 20.69
C GLN A 629 -37.63 -21.88 22.15
N LYS A 630 -38.70 -21.17 22.51
CA LYS A 630 -38.96 -20.71 23.88
C LYS A 630 -38.95 -21.88 24.86
N GLY A 631 -37.90 -22.00 25.66
CA GLY A 631 -37.82 -22.92 26.81
C GLY A 631 -36.65 -23.90 26.81
N GLN A 632 -35.88 -24.03 25.73
CA GLN A 632 -34.61 -24.77 25.74
C GLN A 632 -33.45 -23.78 25.69
N SER A 633 -32.69 -23.67 26.77
CA SER A 633 -31.35 -23.09 26.73
C SER A 633 -30.42 -24.08 26.04
N LEU A 634 -29.65 -23.63 25.05
CA LEU A 634 -28.58 -24.43 24.48
C LEU A 634 -27.64 -24.87 25.60
N ASP A 635 -27.39 -26.18 25.71
CA ASP A 635 -26.42 -26.69 26.67
C ASP A 635 -25.01 -26.23 26.25
N VAL A 636 -24.36 -25.48 27.14
CA VAL A 636 -23.02 -24.91 26.91
C VAL A 636 -21.99 -26.03 26.74
N ASP A 637 -22.15 -27.15 27.45
CA ASP A 637 -21.23 -28.29 27.35
C ASP A 637 -21.39 -29.02 26.01
N LEU A 638 -22.62 -29.11 25.50
CA LEU A 638 -22.90 -29.61 24.16
C LEU A 638 -22.30 -28.68 23.09
N LEU A 639 -22.50 -27.37 23.20
CA LEU A 639 -21.94 -26.37 22.27
C LEU A 639 -20.41 -26.50 22.18
N LEU A 640 -19.72 -26.59 23.32
CA LEU A 640 -18.26 -26.71 23.37
C LEU A 640 -17.75 -28.03 22.82
N SER A 641 -18.45 -29.15 23.10
CA SER A 641 -18.06 -30.46 22.58
C SER A 641 -18.22 -30.51 21.05
N CYS A 642 -19.33 -29.99 20.52
CA CYS A 642 -19.56 -29.83 19.08
C CYS A 642 -18.49 -28.96 18.41
N LEU A 643 -18.13 -27.82 19.02
CA LEU A 643 -17.10 -26.92 18.51
C LEU A 643 -15.73 -27.60 18.51
N GLN A 644 -15.38 -28.31 19.57
CA GLN A 644 -14.11 -29.03 19.67
C GLN A 644 -13.97 -30.11 18.58
N GLU A 645 -15.01 -30.94 18.38
CA GLU A 645 -15.00 -31.97 17.33
C GLU A 645 -14.90 -31.36 15.92
N THR A 646 -15.53 -30.20 15.72
CA THR A 646 -15.45 -29.45 14.46
C THR A 646 -14.04 -28.93 14.21
N LEU A 647 -13.40 -28.34 15.21
CA LEU A 647 -12.01 -27.87 15.13
C LEU A 647 -11.05 -29.03 14.87
N ASP A 648 -11.24 -30.19 15.50
CA ASP A 648 -10.40 -31.37 15.28
C ASP A 648 -10.54 -31.91 13.85
N PHE A 649 -11.76 -31.87 13.29
CA PHE A 649 -12.03 -32.23 11.91
C PHE A 649 -11.38 -31.25 10.91
N GLU A 650 -11.57 -29.94 11.08
CA GLU A 650 -10.95 -28.89 10.25
C GLU A 650 -9.41 -28.99 10.26
N ASN A 651 -8.82 -29.17 11.44
CA ASN A 651 -7.38 -29.39 11.59
C ASN A 651 -6.92 -30.67 10.87
N GLY A 652 -7.75 -31.71 10.85
CA GLY A 652 -7.52 -32.94 10.10
C GLY A 652 -7.48 -32.71 8.58
N LEU A 653 -8.43 -31.94 8.04
CA LEU A 653 -8.46 -31.56 6.63
C LEU A 653 -7.26 -30.67 6.27
N GLU A 654 -6.98 -29.66 7.08
CA GLU A 654 -5.85 -28.75 6.89
C GLU A 654 -4.53 -29.53 6.82
N ARG A 655 -4.29 -30.48 7.75
CA ARG A 655 -3.09 -31.33 7.73
C ARG A 655 -3.02 -32.21 6.48
N LYS A 656 -4.16 -32.72 6.00
CA LYS A 656 -4.24 -33.59 4.83
C LYS A 656 -3.84 -32.82 3.55
N PHE A 657 -4.36 -31.61 3.37
CA PHE A 657 -4.16 -30.82 2.15
C PHE A 657 -2.95 -29.87 2.21
N SER A 658 -2.37 -29.62 3.39
CA SER A 658 -1.16 -28.80 3.58
C SER A 658 0.09 -29.37 2.89
N ASN A 659 0.17 -30.69 2.69
CA ASN A 659 1.39 -31.37 2.21
C ASN A 659 1.45 -31.61 0.69
N GLU A 660 0.37 -31.44 -0.07
CA GLU A 660 0.34 -31.76 -1.52
C GLU A 660 0.88 -30.63 -2.41
N SER A 661 1.21 -29.46 -1.87
CA SER A 661 1.67 -28.30 -2.65
C SER A 661 3.21 -28.20 -2.78
N ARG A 662 3.88 -29.33 -3.02
CA ARG A 662 5.28 -29.35 -3.49
C ARG A 662 5.56 -30.49 -4.48
N SER A 663 5.02 -30.36 -5.68
CA SER A 663 5.70 -30.92 -6.85
C SER A 663 5.51 -30.04 -8.09
N SER A 664 6.64 -29.55 -8.56
CA SER A 664 6.94 -29.04 -9.90
C SER A 664 6.60 -27.58 -10.24
N MET A 665 7.66 -26.96 -10.78
CA MET A 665 7.77 -25.65 -11.42
C MET A 665 6.68 -25.46 -12.47
N ASP A 666 5.95 -24.35 -12.38
CA ASP A 666 5.84 -23.37 -13.48
C ASP A 666 5.14 -22.08 -13.01
N THR A 667 5.80 -20.98 -13.33
CA THR A 667 5.30 -19.59 -13.47
C THR A 667 4.82 -18.80 -12.24
N ILE A 668 5.48 -17.65 -12.07
CA ILE A 668 5.40 -16.61 -11.02
C ILE A 668 4.07 -15.79 -11.07
N MET A 669 2.98 -16.31 -11.64
CA MET A 669 1.78 -15.50 -11.94
C MET A 669 0.50 -15.88 -11.18
N SER A 670 0.52 -16.80 -10.23
CA SER A 670 -0.68 -17.15 -9.45
C SER A 670 -0.36 -17.34 -7.97
N ARG A 671 -0.37 -16.24 -7.22
CA ARG A 671 -0.42 -16.28 -5.75
C ARG A 671 -1.68 -15.65 -5.15
N GLU A 672 -2.59 -15.15 -5.98
CA GLU A 672 -3.92 -14.73 -5.54
C GLU A 672 -4.87 -15.94 -5.38
N ASP A 673 -4.57 -17.12 -5.96
CA ASP A 673 -5.37 -18.35 -5.79
C ASP A 673 -5.11 -19.12 -4.47
N ARG A 674 -4.84 -18.42 -3.36
CA ARG A 674 -4.85 -19.05 -2.01
C ARG A 674 -6.16 -18.73 -1.31
N GLU A 675 -7.27 -19.28 -1.82
CA GLU A 675 -8.58 -19.08 -1.20
C GLU A 675 -9.05 -20.23 -0.29
N THR A 676 -8.42 -21.41 -0.31
CA THR A 676 -8.95 -22.58 0.42
C THR A 676 -8.12 -22.93 1.64
N SER A 677 -8.32 -22.19 2.73
CA SER A 677 -7.95 -22.65 4.07
C SER A 677 -9.14 -23.37 4.70
N PHE A 678 -8.90 -24.54 5.30
CA PHE A 678 -9.95 -25.29 6.00
C PHE A 678 -10.13 -24.81 7.46
N ARG A 679 -9.30 -23.87 7.91
CA ARG A 679 -9.48 -23.22 9.21
C ARG A 679 -10.75 -22.38 9.18
N GLN A 680 -11.64 -22.58 10.16
CA GLN A 680 -12.92 -21.86 10.27
C GLN A 680 -13.94 -22.14 9.16
N ALA A 681 -13.71 -23.15 8.30
CA ALA A 681 -14.62 -23.48 7.21
C ALA A 681 -16.04 -23.89 7.70
N ILE A 682 -16.15 -24.40 8.92
CA ILE A 682 -17.36 -24.83 9.61
C ILE A 682 -17.48 -24.15 10.99
N SER A 683 -16.36 -23.99 11.72
CA SER A 683 -16.36 -23.50 13.11
C SER A 683 -16.81 -22.04 13.25
N GLU A 684 -16.76 -21.24 12.17
CA GLU A 684 -17.38 -19.90 12.06
C GLU A 684 -18.89 -19.92 12.42
N ALA A 685 -19.60 -21.02 12.16
CA ALA A 685 -21.03 -21.14 12.49
C ALA A 685 -21.33 -21.02 14.00
N PHE A 686 -20.35 -21.31 14.85
CA PHE A 686 -20.49 -21.33 16.32
C PHE A 686 -20.14 -19.99 16.98
N GLU A 687 -19.41 -19.12 16.28
CA GLU A 687 -18.89 -17.85 16.82
C GLU A 687 -19.96 -16.91 17.41
N PRO A 688 -21.12 -16.68 16.75
CA PRO A 688 -22.16 -15.79 17.29
C PRO A 688 -22.75 -16.25 18.62
N TYR A 689 -22.51 -17.50 19.01
CA TYR A 689 -23.09 -18.13 20.20
C TYR A 689 -22.08 -18.27 21.34
N MET A 690 -20.82 -17.84 21.15
CA MET A 690 -19.78 -17.91 22.17
C MET A 690 -20.03 -16.99 23.38
N SER A 691 -20.87 -15.96 23.23
CA SER A 691 -21.32 -15.11 24.35
C SER A 691 -22.05 -15.92 25.44
N LEU A 692 -22.75 -17.00 25.08
CA LEU A 692 -23.44 -17.87 26.05
C LEU A 692 -22.46 -18.60 26.96
N TRP A 693 -21.30 -18.98 26.42
CA TRP A 693 -20.22 -19.55 27.22
C TRP A 693 -19.62 -18.49 28.14
N VAL A 694 -19.34 -17.28 27.63
CA VAL A 694 -18.81 -16.16 28.43
C VAL A 694 -19.75 -15.80 29.58
N GLU A 695 -21.05 -15.69 29.32
CA GLU A 695 -22.07 -15.44 30.35
C GLU A 695 -22.17 -16.58 31.38
N SER A 696 -21.98 -17.83 30.97
CA SER A 696 -21.94 -18.98 31.87
C SER A 696 -20.70 -18.93 32.79
N GLN A 697 -19.53 -18.63 32.24
CA GLN A 697 -18.29 -18.46 33.02
C GLN A 697 -18.40 -17.29 34.01
N ASP A 698 -18.97 -16.16 33.58
CA ASP A 698 -19.17 -14.99 34.44
C ASP A 698 -20.16 -15.28 35.58
N LYS A 699 -21.26 -15.98 35.30
CA LYS A 699 -22.20 -16.44 36.34
C LYS A 699 -21.54 -17.40 37.34
N GLN A 700 -20.69 -18.31 36.87
CA GLN A 700 -19.94 -19.22 37.75
C GLN A 700 -18.98 -18.45 38.64
N LEU A 701 -18.19 -17.52 38.08
CA LEU A 701 -17.28 -16.68 38.84
C LEU A 701 -18.03 -15.79 39.86
N ALA A 702 -19.12 -15.16 39.43
CA ALA A 702 -19.97 -14.32 40.27
C ALA A 702 -20.62 -15.10 41.42
N ALA A 703 -20.91 -16.39 41.25
CA ALA A 703 -21.43 -17.26 42.32
C ALA A 703 -20.36 -17.69 43.32
N LEU A 704 -19.10 -17.79 42.89
CA LEU A 704 -17.97 -18.16 43.74
C LEU A 704 -17.59 -17.04 44.73
N ILE A 705 -17.66 -15.76 44.32
CA ILE A 705 -17.25 -14.61 45.14
C ILE A 705 -18.05 -14.47 46.46
N PRO A 706 -19.40 -14.52 46.48
CA PRO A 706 -20.18 -14.48 47.72
C PRO A 706 -19.93 -15.69 48.62
N ARG A 707 -19.75 -16.89 48.02
CA ARG A 707 -19.48 -18.13 48.75
C ARG A 707 -18.14 -18.03 49.48
N TYR A 708 -17.11 -17.53 48.82
CA TYR A 708 -15.78 -17.32 49.42
C TYR A 708 -15.76 -16.21 50.45
N ARG A 709 -16.63 -15.19 50.33
CA ARG A 709 -16.78 -14.13 51.32
C ARG A 709 -17.45 -14.59 52.61
N GLN A 710 -18.27 -15.64 52.55
CA GLN A 710 -18.96 -16.23 53.71
C GLN A 710 -18.17 -17.38 54.36
N GLN A 711 -17.10 -17.83 53.71
CA GLN A 711 -16.27 -18.92 54.19
C GLN A 711 -15.31 -18.41 55.28
N PRO A 712 -15.22 -19.07 56.44
CA PRO A 712 -14.28 -18.67 57.49
C PRO A 712 -12.83 -18.75 56.99
N LEU A 713 -12.00 -17.78 57.40
CA LEU A 713 -10.60 -17.62 56.96
C LEU A 713 -9.68 -18.79 57.39
N GLY A 714 -10.15 -19.67 58.27
CA GLY A 714 -9.50 -20.90 58.71
C GLY A 714 -10.40 -21.70 59.66
N ASN A 715 -10.05 -22.95 59.95
CA ASN A 715 -10.67 -23.71 61.03
C ASN A 715 -10.15 -23.18 62.37
N ALA A 716 -11.03 -23.04 63.38
CA ALA A 716 -10.69 -22.47 64.69
C ALA A 716 -9.68 -23.29 65.52
N GLU A 717 -9.25 -24.46 65.02
CA GLU A 717 -8.33 -25.38 65.70
C GLU A 717 -6.93 -25.46 65.04
N ASP A 718 -6.69 -24.77 63.92
CA ASP A 718 -5.36 -24.75 63.28
C ASP A 718 -4.55 -23.54 63.80
N GLU A 719 -3.40 -23.81 64.44
CA GLU A 719 -2.40 -22.79 64.77
C GLU A 719 -1.97 -22.06 63.48
N PHE A 720 -1.94 -20.72 63.54
CA PHE A 720 -1.65 -19.86 62.40
C PHE A 720 -0.21 -20.10 61.90
N SER A 721 -0.05 -20.96 60.89
CA SER A 721 1.23 -21.17 60.19
C SER A 721 1.43 -20.07 59.13
N HIS A 722 2.64 -19.50 59.09
CA HIS A 722 3.05 -18.51 58.09
C HIS A 722 3.00 -19.01 56.63
N THR A 723 2.71 -20.30 56.41
CA THR A 723 2.59 -20.93 55.07
C THR A 723 1.14 -21.28 54.68
N SER A 724 0.15 -20.96 55.51
CA SER A 724 -1.25 -21.33 55.25
C SER A 724 -1.91 -20.40 54.23
N VAL A 725 -2.25 -20.95 53.06
CA VAL A 725 -2.95 -20.25 51.98
C VAL A 725 -4.46 -20.44 52.12
N ILE A 726 -5.23 -19.36 52.00
CA ILE A 726 -6.69 -19.39 52.15
C ILE A 726 -7.29 -20.29 51.05
N PRO A 727 -8.11 -21.32 51.37
CA PRO A 727 -8.65 -22.27 50.40
C PRO A 727 -9.39 -21.63 49.21
N SER A 728 -10.06 -20.50 49.44
CA SER A 728 -10.75 -19.73 48.40
C SER A 728 -9.81 -19.20 47.31
N SER A 729 -8.56 -18.88 47.66
CA SER A 729 -7.55 -18.40 46.71
C SER A 729 -7.04 -19.52 45.79
N THR A 730 -6.87 -20.72 46.33
CA THR A 730 -6.49 -21.92 45.57
C THR A 730 -7.58 -22.33 44.58
N GLU A 731 -8.84 -22.29 45.00
CA GLU A 731 -9.98 -22.63 44.13
C GLU A 731 -10.21 -21.57 43.03
N LEU A 732 -10.10 -20.27 43.35
CA LEU A 732 -10.14 -19.19 42.35
C LEU A 732 -9.02 -19.32 41.32
N PHE A 733 -7.80 -19.63 41.77
CA PHE A 733 -6.67 -19.82 40.87
C PHE A 733 -6.87 -21.01 39.94
N HIS A 734 -7.44 -22.12 40.44
CA HIS A 734 -7.79 -23.26 39.61
C HIS A 734 -8.87 -22.93 38.58
N PHE A 735 -9.87 -22.13 38.97
CA PHE A 735 -10.91 -21.64 38.07
C PHE A 735 -10.33 -20.76 36.95
N TYR A 736 -9.53 -19.73 37.30
CA TYR A 736 -8.87 -18.87 36.31
C TYR A 736 -7.96 -19.66 35.37
N ARG A 737 -7.17 -20.60 35.89
CA ARG A 737 -6.31 -21.46 35.06
C ARG A 737 -7.12 -22.26 34.05
N THR A 738 -8.26 -22.80 34.46
CA THR A 738 -9.10 -23.65 33.61
C THR A 738 -9.85 -22.81 32.57
N ALA A 739 -10.43 -21.68 32.97
CA ALA A 739 -11.12 -20.75 32.07
C ALA A 739 -10.16 -20.14 31.03
N LEU A 740 -8.96 -19.71 31.44
CA LEU A 740 -7.94 -19.15 30.54
C LEU A 740 -7.38 -20.20 29.58
N ALA A 741 -7.19 -21.46 30.03
CA ALA A 741 -6.80 -22.55 29.15
C ALA A 741 -7.87 -22.86 28.10
N GLN A 742 -9.15 -22.77 28.45
CA GLN A 742 -10.25 -22.89 27.49
C GLN A 742 -10.33 -21.70 26.53
N CYS A 743 -10.17 -20.47 27.00
CA CYS A 743 -10.04 -19.28 26.13
C CYS A 743 -8.90 -19.44 25.12
N ALA A 744 -7.74 -19.94 25.56
CA ALA A 744 -6.59 -20.15 24.68
C ALA A 744 -6.85 -21.23 23.63
N LYS A 745 -7.63 -22.27 23.96
CA LYS A 745 -7.99 -23.36 23.06
C LYS A 745 -9.08 -22.98 22.05
N LEU A 746 -10.01 -22.12 22.46
CA LEU A 746 -11.15 -21.65 21.67
C LEU A 746 -10.85 -20.33 20.93
N SER A 747 -9.69 -19.72 21.20
CA SER A 747 -9.23 -18.54 20.49
C SER A 747 -9.01 -18.88 19.02
N THR A 748 -9.56 -18.06 18.14
CA THR A 748 -9.53 -18.19 16.68
C THR A 748 -8.12 -18.12 16.10
N GLY A 749 -7.09 -17.88 16.91
CA GLY A 749 -5.72 -17.70 16.44
C GLY A 749 -5.59 -16.50 15.50
N GLU A 750 -6.60 -15.62 15.46
CA GLU A 750 -6.49 -14.37 14.75
C GLU A 750 -5.32 -13.57 15.31
N LYS A 751 -4.65 -12.88 14.40
CA LYS A 751 -3.55 -12.00 14.69
C LYS A 751 -4.02 -11.01 15.75
N THR A 752 -3.65 -11.20 17.02
CA THR A 752 -3.88 -10.22 18.09
C THR A 752 -3.53 -8.85 17.53
N SER A 753 -4.51 -7.95 17.50
CA SER A 753 -4.36 -6.67 16.83
C SER A 753 -3.30 -5.85 17.55
N ILE A 754 -2.75 -4.84 16.88
CA ILE A 754 -1.82 -3.89 17.53
C ILE A 754 -2.53 -3.24 18.72
N GLU A 755 -3.81 -2.90 18.56
CA GLU A 755 -4.68 -2.30 19.57
C GLU A 755 -4.83 -3.19 20.82
N ASP A 756 -5.08 -4.50 20.64
CA ASP A 756 -5.18 -5.44 21.75
C ASP A 756 -3.86 -5.59 22.52
N MET A 757 -2.72 -5.62 21.81
CA MET A 757 -1.40 -5.69 22.45
C MET A 757 -1.09 -4.43 23.27
N ILE A 758 -1.52 -3.27 22.78
CA ILE A 758 -1.37 -2.00 23.50
C ILE A 758 -2.34 -1.92 24.69
N LEU A 759 -3.55 -2.46 24.56
CA LEU A 759 -4.49 -2.56 25.68
C LEU A 759 -3.92 -3.45 26.80
N ILE A 760 -3.35 -4.60 26.45
CA ILE A 760 -2.65 -5.49 27.40
C ILE A 760 -1.49 -4.76 28.07
N LEU A 761 -0.67 -4.04 27.29
CA LEU A 761 0.45 -3.25 27.80
C LEU A 761 -0.02 -2.16 28.79
N ASN A 762 -1.03 -1.37 28.43
CA ASN A 762 -1.56 -0.31 29.27
C ASN A 762 -2.21 -0.86 30.54
N THR A 763 -2.92 -1.99 30.44
CA THR A 763 -3.53 -2.65 31.59
C THR A 763 -2.47 -3.20 32.54
N ALA A 764 -1.43 -3.84 32.01
CA ALA A 764 -0.33 -4.36 32.82
C ALA A 764 0.43 -3.22 33.53
N ASP A 765 0.68 -2.10 32.84
CA ASP A 765 1.29 -0.91 33.43
C ASP A 765 0.38 -0.26 34.51
N TYR A 766 -0.93 -0.20 34.27
CA TYR A 766 -1.88 0.28 35.27
C TYR A 766 -1.86 -0.60 36.52
N CYS A 767 -1.91 -1.92 36.36
CA CYS A 767 -1.82 -2.88 37.45
C CYS A 767 -0.49 -2.75 38.22
N TYR A 768 0.64 -2.60 37.51
CA TYR A 768 1.95 -2.32 38.11
C TYR A 768 1.91 -1.08 39.01
N SER A 769 1.39 0.05 38.49
CA SER A 769 1.30 1.30 39.26
C SER A 769 0.32 1.23 40.43
N THR A 770 -0.75 0.42 40.30
CA THR A 770 -1.76 0.27 41.33
C THR A 770 -1.28 -0.64 42.46
N CYS A 771 -0.40 -1.62 42.18
CA CYS A 771 0.24 -2.43 43.22
C CYS A 771 1.01 -1.56 44.21
N ASP A 772 1.82 -0.61 43.74
CA ASP A 772 2.58 0.32 44.58
C ASP A 772 1.66 1.24 45.41
N GLN A 773 0.62 1.80 44.79
CA GLN A 773 -0.36 2.63 45.49
C GLN A 773 -1.15 1.85 46.55
N LEU A 774 -1.50 0.60 46.25
CA LEU A 774 -2.17 -0.29 47.18
C LEU A 774 -1.26 -0.63 48.37
N GLU A 775 0.01 -0.90 48.12
CA GLU A 775 1.02 -1.15 49.15
C GLU A 775 1.13 0.05 50.11
N GLN A 776 1.29 1.25 49.57
CA GLN A 776 1.36 2.50 50.34
C GLN A 776 0.08 2.73 51.17
N LYS A 777 -1.09 2.48 50.57
CA LYS A 777 -2.38 2.67 51.24
C LYS A 777 -2.59 1.67 52.36
N ILE A 778 -2.19 0.41 52.17
CA ILE A 778 -2.20 -0.61 53.22
C ILE A 778 -1.23 -0.20 54.34
N LYS A 779 0.01 0.18 54.01
CA LYS A 779 1.02 0.68 54.98
C LYS A 779 0.52 1.89 55.78
N SER A 780 -0.33 2.75 55.19
CA SER A 780 -0.92 3.90 55.90
C SER A 780 -2.04 3.56 56.89
N LYS A 781 -2.58 2.33 56.82
CA LYS A 781 -3.76 1.89 57.58
C LYS A 781 -3.46 0.83 58.64
N ILE A 782 -2.22 0.34 58.69
CA ILE A 782 -1.77 -0.72 59.60
C ILE A 782 -0.77 -0.17 60.63
N ASP A 783 -0.67 -0.89 61.76
CA ASP A 783 0.27 -0.58 62.84
C ASP A 783 1.73 -0.74 62.40
N GLU A 784 2.64 0.04 63.00
CA GLU A 784 4.05 0.12 62.60
C GLU A 784 4.77 -1.24 62.56
N GLU A 785 4.40 -2.17 63.44
CA GLU A 785 5.00 -3.51 63.49
C GLU A 785 4.69 -4.40 62.27
N HIS A 786 3.71 -4.02 61.44
CA HIS A 786 3.29 -4.78 60.27
C HIS A 786 3.64 -4.12 58.95
N LYS A 787 4.12 -2.88 58.95
CA LYS A 787 4.43 -2.14 57.72
C LYS A 787 5.54 -2.78 56.90
N GLU A 788 6.59 -3.28 57.56
CA GLU A 788 7.71 -3.94 56.86
C GLU A 788 7.33 -5.30 56.24
N LYS A 789 6.17 -5.88 56.62
CA LYS A 789 5.69 -7.18 56.09
C LYS A 789 4.79 -7.04 54.87
N VAL A 790 4.40 -5.82 54.49
CA VAL A 790 3.57 -5.58 53.30
C VAL A 790 4.49 -5.23 52.13
N ASP A 791 4.68 -6.20 51.24
CA ASP A 791 5.48 -6.10 50.02
C ASP A 791 4.67 -6.64 48.84
N LEU A 792 4.38 -5.78 47.85
CA LEU A 792 3.70 -6.13 46.61
C LEU A 792 4.65 -6.08 45.40
N GLN A 793 5.97 -5.99 45.62
CA GLN A 793 6.97 -5.87 44.56
C GLN A 793 6.96 -7.09 43.63
N SER A 794 6.73 -8.29 44.17
CA SER A 794 6.71 -9.52 43.35
C SER A 794 5.56 -9.52 42.32
N GLN A 795 4.39 -8.99 42.69
CA GLN A 795 3.22 -8.85 41.82
C GLN A 795 3.42 -7.72 40.82
N ALA A 796 4.02 -6.61 41.26
CA ALA A 796 4.42 -5.51 40.40
C ALA A 796 5.39 -6.03 39.31
N ASP A 797 6.43 -6.77 39.68
CA ASP A 797 7.40 -7.36 38.75
C ASP A 797 6.73 -8.29 37.72
N ALA A 798 5.72 -9.07 38.12
CA ALA A 798 4.95 -9.92 37.20
C ALA A 798 4.20 -9.10 36.14
N PHE A 799 3.53 -8.01 36.55
CA PHE A 799 2.86 -7.09 35.61
C PHE A 799 3.86 -6.37 34.69
N MET A 800 5.02 -5.97 35.21
CA MET A 800 6.10 -5.41 34.38
C MET A 800 6.63 -6.44 33.37
N GLY A 801 6.70 -7.72 33.76
CA GLY A 801 7.02 -8.84 32.88
C GLY A 801 6.04 -8.97 31.71
N ILE A 802 4.74 -8.83 31.97
CA ILE A 802 3.68 -8.83 30.93
C ILE A 802 3.83 -7.62 30.00
N ALA A 803 4.07 -6.42 30.53
CA ALA A 803 4.32 -5.23 29.72
C ALA A 803 5.54 -5.41 28.80
N SER A 804 6.63 -5.99 29.31
CA SER A 804 7.83 -6.32 28.52
C SER A 804 7.58 -7.38 27.44
N ALA A 805 6.73 -8.37 27.73
CA ALA A 805 6.31 -9.36 26.74
C ALA A 805 5.46 -8.73 25.62
N ALA A 806 4.56 -7.80 25.96
CA ALA A 806 3.75 -7.07 24.99
C ALA A 806 4.61 -6.20 24.06
N VAL A 807 5.61 -5.47 24.58
CA VAL A 807 6.58 -4.71 23.76
C VAL A 807 7.32 -5.64 22.78
N ARG A 808 7.76 -6.82 23.24
CA ARG A 808 8.44 -7.79 22.36
C ARG A 808 7.49 -8.38 21.30
N ALA A 809 6.21 -8.56 21.61
CA ALA A 809 5.23 -9.00 20.64
C ALA A 809 4.99 -7.96 19.54
N LEU A 810 4.96 -6.67 19.91
CA LEU A 810 4.90 -5.55 18.95
C LEU A 810 6.12 -5.52 18.03
N VAL A 811 7.33 -5.76 18.55
CA VAL A 811 8.55 -5.85 17.72
C VAL A 811 8.46 -7.01 16.71
N ARG A 812 7.95 -8.17 17.12
CA ARG A 812 7.79 -9.33 16.22
C ARG A 812 6.79 -9.08 15.09
N LYS A 813 5.79 -8.23 15.28
CA LYS A 813 4.88 -7.84 14.19
C LYS A 813 5.65 -7.16 13.07
N VAL A 814 6.54 -6.23 13.42
CA VAL A 814 7.42 -5.55 12.45
C VAL A 814 8.38 -6.55 11.79
N GLU A 815 8.93 -7.50 12.55
CA GLU A 815 9.81 -8.56 11.99
C GLU A 815 9.14 -9.39 10.90
N ILE A 816 7.89 -9.81 11.13
CA ILE A 816 7.14 -10.65 10.19
C ILE A 816 6.94 -9.92 8.86
N ASP A 817 6.60 -8.63 8.91
CA ASP A 817 6.39 -7.82 7.71
C ASP A 817 7.70 -7.58 6.93
N CYS A 818 8.85 -7.64 7.62
CA CYS A 818 10.18 -7.51 6.99
C CYS A 818 10.72 -8.79 6.35
N GLU A 819 10.06 -9.95 6.55
CA GLU A 819 10.55 -11.26 6.07
C GLU A 819 10.70 -11.32 4.55
N GLN A 820 9.90 -10.57 3.79
CA GLN A 820 10.04 -10.47 2.34
C GLN A 820 11.37 -9.81 1.94
N GLY A 821 11.75 -8.70 2.59
CA GLY A 821 13.04 -8.04 2.36
C GLY A 821 14.23 -8.93 2.74
N TRP A 822 14.14 -9.65 3.87
CA TRP A 822 15.17 -10.62 4.25
C TRP A 822 15.28 -11.79 3.26
N ARG A 823 14.16 -12.25 2.70
CA ARG A 823 14.16 -13.30 1.66
C ARG A 823 14.81 -12.82 0.37
N GLU A 824 14.54 -11.59 -0.04
CA GLU A 824 15.19 -10.98 -1.20
C GLU A 824 16.70 -10.93 -1.00
N MET A 825 17.17 -10.41 0.14
CA MET A 825 18.60 -10.40 0.49
C MET A 825 19.23 -11.79 0.38
N ARG A 826 18.57 -12.84 0.89
CA ARG A 826 19.10 -14.22 0.84
C ARG A 826 19.11 -14.82 -0.57
N ASN A 827 18.23 -14.36 -1.46
CA ASN A 827 18.13 -14.84 -2.83
C ASN A 827 19.00 -14.04 -3.82
N THR A 828 19.51 -12.88 -3.41
CA THR A 828 20.41 -12.06 -4.22
C THR A 828 21.73 -12.81 -4.47
N PRO A 829 22.21 -12.89 -5.72
CA PRO A 829 23.44 -13.62 -6.06
C PRO A 829 24.70 -12.80 -5.71
N TRP A 830 25.00 -12.66 -4.43
CA TRP A 830 26.12 -11.84 -3.90
C TRP A 830 27.51 -12.21 -4.40
N SER A 831 27.69 -13.40 -4.95
CA SER A 831 28.97 -13.84 -5.55
C SER A 831 29.19 -13.33 -6.98
N LYS A 832 28.13 -12.91 -7.68
CA LYS A 832 28.18 -12.44 -9.08
C LYS A 832 28.08 -10.92 -9.21
N LEU A 833 28.19 -10.20 -8.10
CA LEU A 833 28.09 -8.75 -8.10
C LEU A 833 29.41 -8.16 -8.61
N ASP A 834 29.36 -7.43 -9.72
CA ASP A 834 30.55 -6.86 -10.39
C ASP A 834 30.79 -5.38 -10.04
N SER A 835 29.76 -4.66 -9.56
CA SER A 835 29.84 -3.25 -9.17
C SER A 835 28.96 -2.93 -7.97
N VAL A 836 29.33 -1.91 -7.19
CA VAL A 836 28.51 -1.34 -6.11
C VAL A 836 27.60 -0.23 -6.63
N GLY A 837 26.43 -0.08 -6.00
CA GLY A 837 25.50 1.02 -6.17
C GLY A 837 25.16 1.67 -4.83
N ASP A 838 24.21 2.60 -4.82
CA ASP A 838 23.90 3.42 -3.63
C ASP A 838 23.29 2.62 -2.48
N GLN A 839 22.26 1.80 -2.78
CA GLN A 839 21.64 0.84 -1.86
C GLN A 839 21.06 -0.34 -2.62
N SER A 840 21.01 -1.51 -1.99
CA SER A 840 20.29 -2.67 -2.53
C SER A 840 18.77 -2.48 -2.48
N SER A 841 18.04 -3.07 -3.42
CA SER A 841 16.57 -2.99 -3.50
C SER A 841 15.86 -3.42 -2.21
N TYR A 842 16.34 -4.49 -1.57
CA TYR A 842 15.76 -4.98 -0.32
C TYR A 842 15.87 -3.96 0.84
N VAL A 843 16.86 -3.06 0.84
CA VAL A 843 17.08 -2.08 1.92
C VAL A 843 15.99 -1.02 1.92
N GLY A 844 15.60 -0.56 0.73
CA GLY A 844 14.50 0.40 0.58
C GLY A 844 13.18 -0.18 1.07
N GLU A 845 12.87 -1.41 0.67
CA GLU A 845 11.63 -2.09 1.07
C GLU A 845 11.62 -2.45 2.57
N LEU A 846 12.76 -2.89 3.11
CA LEU A 846 12.91 -3.16 4.54
C LEU A 846 12.71 -1.89 5.36
N LEU A 847 13.34 -0.77 5.00
CA LEU A 847 13.14 0.50 5.71
C LEU A 847 11.71 1.00 5.59
N ARG A 848 11.07 0.85 4.43
CA ARG A 848 9.68 1.25 4.24
C ARG A 848 8.75 0.52 5.22
N HIS A 849 8.83 -0.82 5.26
CA HIS A 849 8.01 -1.61 6.17
C HIS A 849 8.30 -1.33 7.66
N ILE A 850 9.57 -1.20 8.03
CA ILE A 850 9.96 -0.86 9.42
C ILE A 850 9.38 0.50 9.79
N LYS A 851 9.53 1.52 8.95
CA LYS A 851 9.06 2.88 9.23
C LYS A 851 7.53 2.95 9.31
N GLU A 852 6.82 2.37 8.35
CA GLU A 852 5.35 2.36 8.32
C GLU A 852 4.74 1.67 9.55
N ARG A 853 5.21 0.45 9.86
CA ARG A 853 4.69 -0.32 11.00
C ARG A 853 5.12 0.29 12.35
N ALA A 854 6.34 0.81 12.44
CA ALA A 854 6.79 1.51 13.64
C ALA A 854 6.00 2.80 13.86
N ALA A 855 5.67 3.57 12.81
CA ALA A 855 4.85 4.77 12.90
C ALA A 855 3.45 4.45 13.44
N GLU A 856 2.82 3.37 12.95
CA GLU A 856 1.53 2.91 13.45
C GLU A 856 1.61 2.53 14.94
N ILE A 857 2.56 1.68 15.34
CA ILE A 857 2.68 1.24 16.74
C ILE A 857 3.01 2.40 17.69
N LEU A 858 3.95 3.27 17.30
CA LEU A 858 4.37 4.42 18.12
C LEU A 858 3.26 5.45 18.30
N LYS A 859 2.27 5.52 17.41
CA LYS A 859 1.11 6.43 17.54
C LYS A 859 0.27 6.09 18.77
N TYR A 860 0.19 4.81 19.12
CA TYR A 860 -0.62 4.34 20.24
C TYR A 860 0.18 4.18 21.55
N LEU A 861 1.51 4.21 21.49
CA LEU A 861 2.40 4.13 22.66
C LEU A 861 2.62 5.52 23.27
N HIS A 862 1.66 5.97 24.09
CA HIS A 862 1.68 7.29 24.72
C HIS A 862 2.79 7.47 25.77
N LYS A 863 3.23 6.39 26.43
CA LYS A 863 4.30 6.45 27.43
C LYS A 863 5.68 6.34 26.77
N GLN A 864 6.49 7.38 26.93
CA GLN A 864 7.84 7.48 26.36
C GLN A 864 8.76 6.30 26.72
N GLN A 865 8.62 5.72 27.92
CA GLN A 865 9.41 4.54 28.33
C GLN A 865 9.15 3.31 27.44
N TYR A 866 7.89 3.09 27.02
CA TYR A 866 7.52 1.94 26.20
C TYR A 866 7.80 2.18 24.72
N ALA A 867 7.56 3.40 24.24
CA ALA A 867 8.00 3.83 22.91
C ALA A 867 9.53 3.65 22.76
N ARG A 868 10.30 4.03 23.79
CA ARG A 868 11.74 3.85 23.82
C ARG A 868 12.16 2.38 23.86
N ALA A 869 11.54 1.59 24.72
CA ALA A 869 11.82 0.15 24.83
C ALA A 869 11.49 -0.60 23.53
N PHE A 870 10.42 -0.22 22.85
CA PHE A 870 10.05 -0.74 21.53
C PHE A 870 11.13 -0.44 20.48
N CYS A 871 11.53 0.82 20.33
CA CYS A 871 12.57 1.21 19.37
C CYS A 871 13.92 0.52 19.64
N ASP A 872 14.35 0.44 20.91
CA ASP A 872 15.59 -0.24 21.28
C ASP A 872 15.56 -1.73 20.91
N ASN A 873 14.48 -2.42 21.26
CA ASN A 873 14.31 -3.85 20.98
C ASN A 873 14.16 -4.13 19.47
N LEU A 874 13.51 -3.23 18.73
CA LEU A 874 13.36 -3.32 17.28
C LEU A 874 14.72 -3.25 16.57
N VAL A 875 15.55 -2.25 16.92
CA VAL A 875 16.89 -2.10 16.33
C VAL A 875 17.76 -3.30 16.66
N ASP A 876 17.76 -3.76 17.91
CA ASP A 876 18.54 -4.93 18.32
C ASP A 876 18.10 -6.20 17.56
N SER A 877 16.79 -6.39 17.36
CA SER A 877 16.29 -7.55 16.63
C SER A 877 16.61 -7.50 15.13
N MET A 878 16.44 -6.35 14.48
CA MET A 878 16.76 -6.17 13.06
C MET A 878 18.25 -6.41 12.78
N VAL A 879 19.14 -5.90 13.64
CA VAL A 879 20.59 -6.13 13.51
C VAL A 879 20.94 -7.60 13.66
N ASN A 880 20.38 -8.30 14.65
CA ASN A 880 20.62 -9.73 14.83
C ASN A 880 20.12 -10.53 13.62
N THR A 881 18.97 -10.16 13.06
CA THR A 881 18.41 -10.78 11.85
C THR A 881 19.27 -10.51 10.61
N TYR A 882 19.85 -9.32 10.50
CA TYR A 882 20.81 -8.98 9.45
C TYR A 882 22.04 -9.89 9.53
N ILE A 883 22.64 -10.03 10.71
CA ILE A 883 23.80 -10.92 10.93
C ILE A 883 23.44 -12.34 10.50
N LEU A 884 22.31 -12.87 10.99
CA LEU A 884 21.82 -14.20 10.63
C LEU A 884 21.59 -14.38 9.12
N SER A 885 21.13 -13.34 8.43
CA SER A 885 20.88 -13.36 6.99
C SER A 885 22.17 -13.35 6.18
N ILE A 886 23.21 -12.61 6.60
CA ILE A 886 24.54 -12.64 5.96
C ILE A 886 25.06 -14.08 5.90
N PHE A 887 24.99 -14.84 7.00
CA PHE A 887 25.45 -16.24 7.04
C PHE A 887 24.70 -17.18 6.08
N GLN A 888 23.51 -16.79 5.63
CA GLN A 888 22.72 -17.55 4.67
C GLN A 888 23.03 -17.16 3.21
N CYS A 889 23.64 -15.99 2.96
CA CYS A 889 23.96 -15.44 1.64
C CYS A 889 25.23 -16.02 0.99
N ARG A 890 25.73 -17.17 1.49
CA ARG A 890 26.98 -17.80 1.08
C ARG A 890 26.89 -18.39 -0.35
N PRO A 891 27.84 -18.11 -1.26
CA PRO A 891 29.06 -17.31 -1.08
C PRO A 891 28.88 -15.80 -1.38
N VAL A 892 29.62 -14.96 -0.65
CA VAL A 892 29.65 -13.49 -0.78
C VAL A 892 31.00 -13.04 -1.37
N SER A 893 30.99 -12.27 -2.46
CA SER A 893 32.21 -11.69 -3.06
C SER A 893 32.70 -10.44 -2.31
N GLU A 894 33.91 -9.95 -2.62
CA GLU A 894 34.41 -8.68 -2.06
C GLU A 894 33.48 -7.50 -2.36
N VAL A 895 33.00 -7.42 -3.61
CA VAL A 895 32.08 -6.36 -4.08
C VAL A 895 30.71 -6.53 -3.42
N GLY A 896 30.25 -7.76 -3.22
CA GLY A 896 29.02 -8.05 -2.47
C GLY A 896 29.12 -7.64 -1.00
N ALA A 897 30.28 -7.87 -0.36
CA ALA A 897 30.53 -7.43 1.01
C ALA A 897 30.61 -5.90 1.13
N GLU A 898 31.19 -5.23 0.13
CA GLU A 898 31.21 -3.77 0.04
C GLU A 898 29.80 -3.18 -0.11
N GLN A 899 28.96 -3.77 -0.96
CA GLN A 899 27.55 -3.37 -1.09
C GLN A 899 26.78 -3.59 0.22
N MET A 900 26.93 -4.74 0.87
CA MET A 900 26.28 -5.02 2.16
C MET A 900 26.74 -4.04 3.27
N LEU A 901 27.96 -3.52 3.17
CA LEU A 901 28.47 -2.50 4.11
C LEU A 901 27.82 -1.14 3.83
N LEU A 902 27.66 -0.73 2.57
CA LEU A 902 26.91 0.47 2.19
C LEU A 902 25.45 0.38 2.65
N ASP A 903 24.81 -0.77 2.42
CA ASP A 903 23.45 -1.08 2.86
C ASP A 903 23.31 -0.93 4.38
N SER A 904 24.32 -1.35 5.15
CA SER A 904 24.33 -1.17 6.61
C SER A 904 24.36 0.30 7.04
N TYR A 905 25.04 1.19 6.31
CA TYR A 905 25.05 2.63 6.61
C TYR A 905 23.70 3.29 6.35
N VAL A 906 23.01 2.87 5.29
CA VAL A 906 21.66 3.33 4.98
C VAL A 906 20.66 2.87 6.06
N LEU A 907 20.72 1.60 6.46
CA LEU A 907 19.89 1.09 7.56
C LEU A 907 20.18 1.80 8.88
N LYS A 908 21.45 2.08 9.18
CA LYS A 908 21.85 2.82 10.39
C LYS A 908 21.18 4.20 10.44
N LYS A 909 21.17 4.93 9.33
CA LYS A 909 20.49 6.22 9.22
C LYS A 909 18.97 6.07 9.41
N GLY A 910 18.37 5.07 8.75
CA GLY A 910 16.95 4.77 8.91
C GLY A 910 16.56 4.43 10.36
N PHE A 911 17.40 3.69 11.08
CA PHE A 911 17.17 3.34 12.48
C PHE A 911 17.30 4.53 13.44
N THR A 912 18.21 5.48 13.17
CA THR A 912 18.30 6.69 14.00
C THR A 912 17.05 7.57 13.90
N GLU A 913 16.29 7.47 12.83
CA GLU A 913 15.07 8.23 12.59
C GLU A 913 13.82 7.59 13.26
N LEU A 914 13.91 6.35 13.77
CA LEU A 914 12.75 5.64 14.34
C LEU A 914 12.15 6.31 15.58
N SER A 915 12.98 6.89 16.46
CA SER A 915 12.48 7.52 17.69
C SER A 915 11.78 8.86 17.48
N ILE A 916 11.85 9.40 16.26
CA ILE A 916 11.29 10.71 15.87
C ILE A 916 10.29 10.57 14.71
N ILE A 917 9.88 9.35 14.38
CA ILE A 917 9.01 9.09 13.23
C ILE A 917 7.64 9.77 13.34
N ASN A 918 7.14 9.92 14.57
CA ASN A 918 5.86 10.55 14.89
C ASN A 918 6.03 11.91 15.58
N SER A 919 7.25 12.48 15.60
CA SER A 919 7.44 13.78 16.23
C SER A 919 6.98 14.89 15.30
N GLU A 920 6.05 15.72 15.77
CA GLU A 920 5.43 16.82 15.03
C GLU A 920 6.38 18.01 14.80
N ASP A 921 7.49 18.09 15.54
CA ASP A 921 8.49 19.14 15.37
C ASP A 921 9.39 18.89 14.14
N PRO A 922 9.67 19.92 13.31
CA PRO A 922 10.73 19.87 12.31
C PRO A 922 12.09 20.07 12.97
N GLY A 923 12.79 18.96 13.24
CA GLY A 923 14.17 18.94 13.76
C GLY A 923 14.42 18.42 15.18
N PRO A 924 13.57 17.60 15.84
CA PRO A 924 13.93 16.98 17.10
C PRO A 924 15.08 16.02 16.80
N GLN A 925 16.23 16.30 17.41
CA GLN A 925 17.33 15.36 17.31
C GLN A 925 16.93 14.09 18.07
N PRO A 926 17.14 12.90 17.46
CA PRO A 926 16.89 11.66 18.16
C PRO A 926 17.68 11.67 19.48
N PRO A 927 17.12 11.18 20.60
CA PRO A 927 17.76 11.24 21.90
C PRO A 927 19.20 10.72 21.79
N ALA A 928 20.18 11.43 22.34
CA ALA A 928 21.59 11.05 22.20
C ALA A 928 21.86 9.61 22.71
N ALA A 929 21.11 9.18 23.73
CA ALA A 929 21.13 7.81 24.23
C ALA A 929 20.55 6.78 23.22
N PHE A 930 19.60 7.17 22.36
CA PHE A 930 19.08 6.34 21.25
C PHE A 930 20.12 6.18 20.17
N VAL A 931 20.64 7.30 19.67
CA VAL A 931 21.65 7.32 18.63
C VAL A 931 22.88 6.52 19.06
N LYS A 932 23.31 6.69 20.32
CA LYS A 932 24.41 5.90 20.90
C LYS A 932 24.12 4.39 20.86
N ARG A 933 22.90 3.96 21.20
CA ARG A 933 22.51 2.55 21.16
C ARG A 933 22.41 2.00 19.73
N VAL A 934 21.79 2.73 18.81
CA VAL A 934 21.76 2.37 17.38
C VAL A 934 23.18 2.20 16.84
N ASN A 935 24.08 3.14 17.16
CA ASN A 935 25.48 3.06 16.77
C ASN A 935 26.18 1.83 17.37
N GLN A 936 25.95 1.52 18.65
CA GLN A 936 26.51 0.35 19.31
C GLN A 936 26.00 -0.97 18.71
N SER A 937 24.71 -1.05 18.37
CA SER A 937 24.13 -2.25 17.77
C SER A 937 24.60 -2.44 16.33
N MET A 938 24.56 -1.39 15.49
CA MET A 938 25.03 -1.46 14.09
C MET A 938 26.54 -1.73 13.98
N ALA A 939 27.36 -1.27 14.94
CA ALA A 939 28.80 -1.53 14.95
C ALA A 939 29.17 -3.02 15.04
N LYS A 940 28.20 -3.91 15.36
CA LYS A 940 28.39 -5.37 15.34
C LYS A 940 28.53 -5.93 13.90
N LEU A 941 28.05 -5.21 12.87
CA LEU A 941 28.13 -5.66 11.47
C LEU A 941 29.51 -5.36 10.83
N ASP A 942 30.12 -4.25 11.22
CA ASP A 942 31.37 -3.73 10.66
C ASP A 942 32.51 -4.77 10.64
N PRO A 943 32.85 -5.46 11.75
CA PRO A 943 33.91 -6.47 11.75
C PRO A 943 33.72 -7.59 10.72
N LEU A 944 32.48 -8.05 10.57
CA LEU A 944 32.14 -9.16 9.68
C LEU A 944 32.30 -8.74 8.21
N LEU A 945 31.67 -7.63 7.82
CA LEU A 945 31.66 -7.15 6.44
C LEU A 945 33.04 -6.66 5.99
N LYS A 946 33.79 -5.96 6.86
CA LYS A 946 35.17 -5.52 6.57
C LYS A 946 36.12 -6.70 6.35
N THR A 947 35.96 -7.78 7.13
CA THR A 947 36.76 -9.00 6.93
C THR A 947 36.44 -9.66 5.59
N LEU A 948 35.17 -9.69 5.17
CA LEU A 948 34.75 -10.28 3.89
C LEU A 948 35.23 -9.48 2.67
N GLN A 949 35.43 -8.17 2.82
CA GLN A 949 35.95 -7.29 1.76
C GLN A 949 37.43 -7.54 1.44
N VAL A 950 38.22 -8.08 2.37
CA VAL A 950 39.66 -8.32 2.16
C VAL A 950 39.88 -9.46 1.17
N ARG A 951 40.68 -9.21 0.14
CA ARG A 951 41.02 -10.22 -0.89
C ARG A 951 41.74 -11.41 -0.26
N PRO A 952 41.46 -12.65 -0.71
CA PRO A 952 42.10 -13.85 -0.18
C PRO A 952 43.55 -14.05 -0.64
N SER A 953 44.00 -13.25 -1.62
CA SER A 953 45.39 -13.22 -2.09
C SER A 953 45.97 -11.81 -1.89
N PRO A 954 47.10 -11.68 -1.16
CA PRO A 954 47.90 -12.74 -0.54
C PRO A 954 47.20 -13.38 0.70
N PRO A 955 47.41 -14.68 0.98
CA PRO A 955 46.77 -15.42 2.09
C PRO A 955 46.95 -14.78 3.48
N GLU A 956 48.09 -14.13 3.71
CA GLU A 956 48.44 -13.45 4.94
C GLU A 956 47.49 -12.29 5.25
N ALA A 957 46.98 -11.60 4.22
CA ALA A 957 46.12 -10.43 4.39
C ALA A 957 44.76 -10.81 5.01
N LEU A 958 44.16 -11.92 4.59
CA LEU A 958 42.87 -12.39 5.10
C LEU A 958 42.98 -12.89 6.56
N VAL A 959 44.08 -13.59 6.89
CA VAL A 959 44.37 -14.04 8.26
C VAL A 959 44.56 -12.84 9.19
N GLN A 960 45.31 -11.83 8.76
CA GLN A 960 45.50 -10.60 9.53
C GLN A 960 44.19 -9.81 9.67
N ALA A 961 43.40 -9.68 8.61
CA ALA A 961 42.10 -9.02 8.65
C ALA A 961 41.15 -9.66 9.67
N TYR A 962 41.10 -10.99 9.73
CA TYR A 962 40.32 -11.71 10.73
C TYR A 962 40.80 -11.42 12.16
N LEU A 963 42.12 -11.50 12.41
CA LEU A 963 42.72 -11.26 13.73
C LEU A 963 42.58 -9.80 14.19
N ILE A 964 42.45 -8.85 13.26
CA ILE A 964 42.25 -7.42 13.55
C ILE A 964 40.78 -7.09 13.75
N HIS A 965 39.89 -7.54 12.86
CA HIS A 965 38.49 -7.12 12.84
C HIS A 965 37.60 -7.98 13.75
N ILE A 966 37.60 -9.31 13.59
CA ILE A 966 36.83 -10.23 14.43
C ILE A 966 37.50 -10.39 15.81
N ALA A 967 38.84 -10.31 15.83
CA ALA A 967 39.65 -10.24 17.05
C ALA A 967 39.41 -11.41 18.03
N ASP A 968 39.25 -12.64 17.50
CA ASP A 968 39.19 -13.86 18.30
C ASP A 968 40.17 -14.93 17.80
N ARG A 969 40.38 -15.97 18.62
CA ARG A 969 41.30 -17.10 18.33
C ARG A 969 40.55 -18.39 17.97
N SER A 970 39.29 -18.29 17.53
CA SER A 970 38.40 -19.44 17.30
C SER A 970 38.55 -20.00 15.89
N ASP A 971 39.07 -21.22 15.79
CA ASP A 971 39.19 -21.98 14.52
C ASP A 971 37.82 -22.15 13.83
N THR A 972 36.77 -22.41 14.62
CA THR A 972 35.40 -22.57 14.14
C THR A 972 34.87 -21.30 13.49
N ASN A 973 35.15 -20.14 14.08
CA ASN A 973 34.68 -18.85 13.55
C ASN A 973 35.48 -18.46 12.29
N PHE A 974 36.78 -18.72 12.27
CA PHE A 974 37.61 -18.49 11.08
C PHE A 974 37.13 -19.33 9.90
N ARG A 975 36.85 -20.64 10.10
CA ARG A 975 36.28 -21.50 9.04
C ARG A 975 34.93 -21.01 8.52
N LYS A 976 34.05 -20.50 9.40
CA LYS A 976 32.76 -19.91 8.97
C LYS A 976 32.96 -18.71 8.04
N ILE A 977 33.98 -17.88 8.29
CA ILE A 977 34.33 -16.75 7.40
C ILE A 977 34.85 -17.25 6.04
N LEU A 978 35.70 -18.28 6.04
CA LEU A 978 36.19 -18.89 4.79
C LEU A 978 35.06 -19.50 3.95
N ASP A 979 34.10 -20.15 4.60
CA ASP A 979 32.89 -20.71 3.95
C ASP A 979 31.98 -19.61 3.40
N LEU A 980 31.80 -18.51 4.14
CA LEU A 980 31.05 -17.33 3.71
C LEU A 980 31.63 -16.70 2.44
N LYS A 981 32.97 -16.63 2.35
CA LYS A 981 33.69 -16.10 1.19
C LYS A 981 33.74 -17.08 0.01
N GLY A 982 33.32 -18.33 0.20
CA GLY A 982 33.28 -19.35 -0.85
C GLY A 982 34.64 -19.97 -1.19
N ILE A 983 35.62 -19.90 -0.28
CA ILE A 983 36.96 -20.46 -0.51
C ILE A 983 36.89 -21.99 -0.53
N ARG A 984 37.54 -22.62 -1.52
CA ARG A 984 37.51 -24.08 -1.71
C ARG A 984 38.19 -24.78 -0.53
N LYS A 985 37.64 -25.93 -0.09
CA LYS A 985 38.19 -26.72 1.04
C LYS A 985 39.68 -27.06 0.90
N SER A 986 40.20 -27.23 -0.32
CA SER A 986 41.62 -27.47 -0.60
C SER A 986 42.53 -26.28 -0.24
N GLU A 987 42.02 -25.05 -0.39
CA GLU A 987 42.74 -23.80 -0.09
C GLU A 987 42.55 -23.36 1.36
N GLN A 988 41.45 -23.78 1.99
CA GLN A 988 41.18 -23.50 3.42
C GLN A 988 42.25 -24.11 4.34
N ALA A 989 42.80 -25.29 4.02
CA ALA A 989 43.81 -25.96 4.84
C ALA A 989 45.06 -25.08 5.05
N ALA A 990 45.58 -24.49 3.97
CA ALA A 990 46.75 -23.60 4.03
C ALA A 990 46.48 -22.31 4.83
N LEU A 991 45.28 -21.73 4.68
CA LEU A 991 44.85 -20.54 5.43
C LEU A 991 44.66 -20.84 6.93
N VAL A 992 44.14 -22.01 7.27
CA VAL A 992 43.98 -22.47 8.66
C VAL A 992 45.33 -22.74 9.31
N ASP A 993 46.29 -23.32 8.59
CA ASP A 993 47.66 -23.52 9.08
C ASP A 993 48.37 -22.18 9.33
N LEU A 994 48.21 -21.23 8.40
CA LEU A 994 48.73 -19.87 8.53
C LEU A 994 48.07 -19.12 9.72
N PHE A 995 46.76 -19.24 9.88
CA PHE A 995 46.04 -18.72 11.05
C PHE A 995 46.55 -19.36 12.35
N ASN A 996 46.80 -20.67 12.38
CA ASN A 996 47.35 -21.36 13.55
C ASN A 996 48.76 -20.88 13.90
N ALA A 997 49.60 -20.59 12.90
CA ALA A 997 50.93 -20.01 13.11
C ALA A 997 50.86 -18.58 13.67
N HIS A 998 50.01 -17.71 13.11
CA HIS A 998 49.82 -16.34 13.62
C HIS A 998 49.13 -16.30 14.99
N ARG A 999 48.24 -17.26 15.28
CA ARG A 999 47.58 -17.43 16.59
C ARG A 999 48.58 -17.68 17.71
N GLN A 1000 49.75 -18.27 17.45
CA GLN A 1000 50.79 -18.55 18.44
C GLN A 1000 51.78 -17.39 18.63
N SER A 1001 51.67 -16.32 17.84
CA SER A 1001 52.54 -15.15 17.96
C SER A 1001 52.28 -14.37 19.28
N PRO A 1002 53.33 -13.85 19.96
CA PRO A 1002 53.19 -13.05 21.19
C PRO A 1002 52.28 -11.82 21.02
N ALA A 1003 52.18 -11.28 19.80
CA ALA A 1003 51.37 -10.10 19.49
C ALA A 1003 49.84 -10.33 19.59
N HIS A 1004 49.37 -11.57 19.52
CA HIS A 1004 47.94 -11.92 19.52
C HIS A 1004 47.54 -12.81 20.72
N ALA A 1005 48.45 -12.97 21.70
CA ALA A 1005 48.25 -13.83 22.86
C ALA A 1005 47.12 -13.35 23.80
N GLN A 1006 46.79 -12.05 23.78
CA GLN A 1006 45.77 -11.41 24.63
C GLN A 1006 44.33 -11.47 24.07
N LEU A 1007 44.12 -11.99 22.85
CA LEU A 1007 42.79 -12.08 22.24
C LEU A 1007 41.95 -13.23 22.85
N PRO A 1008 40.61 -13.06 22.97
CA PRO A 1008 39.73 -14.08 23.53
C PRO A 1008 39.69 -15.36 22.68
N LEU A 1009 39.56 -16.50 23.35
CA LEU A 1009 39.46 -17.82 22.71
C LEU A 1009 38.20 -17.97 21.84
N GLN A 1010 37.15 -17.21 22.14
CA GLN A 1010 35.89 -17.20 21.40
C GLN A 1010 35.27 -15.79 21.43
N GLY A 1011 35.04 -15.18 20.27
CA GLY A 1011 34.43 -13.86 20.16
C GLY A 1011 32.91 -13.90 20.34
N ALA A 1012 32.34 -12.91 21.05
CA ALA A 1012 30.91 -12.77 21.34
C ALA A 1012 30.01 -12.56 20.10
N LEU A 1013 30.61 -12.14 18.98
CA LEU A 1013 29.91 -11.71 17.77
C LEU A 1013 29.38 -12.90 16.94
N LEU A 1014 30.07 -14.05 17.01
CA LEU A 1014 29.78 -15.25 16.22
C LEU A 1014 29.32 -16.46 17.06
N THR A 1015 29.30 -16.31 18.39
CA THR A 1015 28.90 -17.34 19.37
C THR A 1015 27.40 -17.67 19.37
N PRO A 1016 26.47 -16.72 19.15
CA PRO A 1016 25.02 -17.03 19.14
C PRO A 1016 24.57 -17.90 17.95
N LEU A 1017 25.45 -18.20 16.99
CA LEU A 1017 25.14 -18.90 15.74
C LEU A 1017 25.29 -20.43 15.81
N THR A 1018 25.45 -21.01 17.00
CA THR A 1018 25.46 -22.47 17.18
C THR A 1018 24.06 -22.99 17.51
N ILE A 1019 23.20 -23.13 16.50
CA ILE A 1019 22.11 -24.11 16.52
C ILE A 1019 22.23 -24.92 15.23
N GLY A 1020 22.95 -26.03 15.35
CA GLY A 1020 23.29 -26.93 14.24
C GLY A 1020 24.53 -27.74 14.56
N GLY A 1021 24.56 -28.42 15.70
CA GLY A 1021 25.67 -29.25 16.12
C GLY A 1021 25.41 -29.83 17.51
N SER A 1022 25.38 -31.16 17.58
CA SER A 1022 25.25 -31.98 18.78
C SER A 1022 26.08 -31.48 19.96
N GLY A 1023 25.41 -31.13 21.06
CA GLY A 1023 26.03 -30.76 22.33
C GLY A 1023 25.01 -30.03 23.19
N THR A 1024 24.45 -30.72 24.18
CA THR A 1024 23.68 -30.12 25.27
C THR A 1024 24.44 -28.92 25.86
N PRO A 1025 23.88 -27.69 25.87
CA PRO A 1025 24.51 -26.60 26.58
C PRO A 1025 24.22 -26.77 28.07
N SER A 1026 25.25 -27.20 28.80
CA SER A 1026 25.36 -27.05 30.25
C SER A 1026 25.29 -25.57 30.60
N ILE A 1027 24.37 -25.22 31.49
CA ILE A 1027 24.34 -23.92 32.17
C ILE A 1027 25.60 -23.86 33.06
N GLY A 1028 26.61 -23.15 32.58
CA GLY A 1028 27.78 -22.74 33.33
C GLY A 1028 27.67 -21.26 33.66
N SER A 1029 27.27 -20.96 34.89
CA SER A 1029 27.35 -19.64 35.50
C SER A 1029 28.82 -19.32 35.80
N SER A 1030 29.29 -18.14 35.40
CA SER A 1030 30.43 -17.50 36.06
C SER A 1030 29.91 -16.76 37.28
N SER A 1031 30.23 -17.31 38.44
CA SER A 1031 29.86 -16.88 39.77
C SER A 1031 30.73 -15.73 40.29
N SER A 1032 30.14 -14.95 41.20
CA SER A 1032 30.85 -14.39 42.35
C SER A 1032 30.02 -14.71 43.61
N GLY A 1033 30.47 -15.73 44.38
CA GLY A 1033 30.20 -16.05 45.81
C GLY A 1033 28.74 -16.36 46.21
N SER A 1034 28.37 -17.40 46.96
CA SER A 1034 29.10 -18.35 47.82
C SER A 1034 28.12 -19.44 48.34
N ALA A 1035 28.56 -20.71 48.35
CA ALA A 1035 28.21 -21.85 49.24
C ALA A 1035 26.72 -22.28 49.40
N SER A 1036 26.28 -23.55 49.48
CA SER A 1036 26.92 -24.88 49.49
C SER A 1036 25.82 -25.99 49.62
N GLY A 1037 25.89 -27.05 48.80
CA GLY A 1037 25.43 -28.45 49.07
C GLY A 1037 23.91 -28.72 49.11
N VAL A 1038 23.32 -29.88 48.82
CA VAL A 1038 23.65 -31.28 48.45
C VAL A 1038 22.28 -31.84 47.93
N GLY A 1039 22.07 -32.47 46.78
CA GLY A 1039 22.52 -33.78 46.30
C GLY A 1039 21.32 -34.75 46.07
N MET A 1040 21.36 -35.48 44.94
CA MET A 1040 20.70 -36.78 44.63
C MET A 1040 19.21 -36.85 44.16
N GLY A 1041 19.02 -37.30 42.90
CA GLY A 1041 17.84 -38.07 42.43
C GLY A 1041 17.95 -39.56 42.83
N PRO A 1042 17.40 -40.59 42.11
CA PRO A 1042 16.77 -40.59 40.77
C PRO A 1042 15.63 -41.66 40.55
N LEU A 1043 15.29 -41.93 39.26
CA LEU A 1043 14.70 -43.16 38.64
C LEU A 1043 13.15 -43.29 38.57
N ALA A 1044 12.49 -43.84 37.53
CA ALA A 1044 12.84 -44.40 36.21
C ALA A 1044 11.52 -44.61 35.41
N GLY A 1045 11.48 -44.46 34.08
CA GLY A 1045 11.42 -45.57 33.08
C GLY A 1045 9.96 -45.85 32.63
N ILE A 1046 9.56 -46.07 31.37
CA ILE A 1046 10.06 -46.86 30.21
C ILE A 1046 9.28 -46.33 28.96
N GLY A 1047 9.88 -45.94 27.82
CA GLY A 1047 10.24 -46.77 26.63
C GLY A 1047 9.02 -47.01 25.70
N GLY A 1048 8.98 -46.82 24.38
CA GLY A 1048 9.94 -46.56 23.30
C GLY A 1048 9.38 -47.20 22.01
N LEU A 1049 9.44 -46.52 20.85
CA LEU A 1049 9.92 -47.03 19.55
C LEU A 1049 9.67 -46.00 18.43
N GLY A 1050 10.70 -45.74 17.63
CA GLY A 1050 10.75 -44.68 16.61
C GLY A 1050 10.64 -45.13 15.16
N GLY A 1051 10.62 -44.14 14.27
CA GLY A 1051 10.83 -44.26 12.83
C GLY A 1051 11.18 -42.88 12.28
N GLY A 1052 12.42 -42.69 11.83
CA GLY A 1052 12.97 -41.41 11.38
C GLY A 1052 12.64 -41.09 9.92
N GLY A 1053 12.38 -39.81 9.64
CA GLY A 1053 12.28 -39.23 8.30
C GLY A 1053 12.55 -37.72 8.37
N MET A 1054 13.47 -37.25 7.52
CA MET A 1054 13.99 -35.88 7.42
C MET A 1054 12.92 -34.78 7.50
N GLN A 1055 12.99 -33.92 8.54
CA GLN A 1055 12.25 -32.65 8.59
C GLN A 1055 13.14 -31.51 8.09
N GLY A 1056 12.73 -30.90 6.97
CA GLY A 1056 13.26 -29.63 6.50
C GLY A 1056 12.90 -28.50 7.48
N VAL A 1057 13.90 -27.68 7.81
CA VAL A 1057 13.79 -26.51 8.69
C VAL A 1057 12.97 -25.44 7.96
N GLY A 1058 11.69 -25.30 8.30
CA GLY A 1058 10.82 -24.31 7.69
C GLY A 1058 9.41 -24.30 8.29
N SER A 1059 9.27 -24.25 9.61
CA SER A 1059 7.95 -24.18 10.27
C SER A 1059 7.96 -23.77 11.75
N ARG A 1060 8.98 -23.05 12.25
CA ARG A 1060 9.09 -22.70 13.69
C ARG A 1060 8.77 -21.26 14.09
N PHE A 1061 8.14 -20.46 13.24
CA PHE A 1061 7.84 -19.05 13.53
C PHE A 1061 6.38 -18.65 13.30
N LEU A 1062 5.45 -19.50 13.70
CA LEU A 1062 4.07 -19.09 13.97
C LEU A 1062 3.94 -18.94 15.49
N VAL A 1063 3.48 -17.78 15.97
CA VAL A 1063 3.02 -17.70 17.35
C VAL A 1063 1.79 -18.59 17.44
N ASP A 1064 1.97 -19.73 18.07
CA ASP A 1064 0.90 -20.45 18.74
C ASP A 1064 0.46 -19.56 19.93
N PRO A 1065 -0.81 -19.14 20.02
CA PRO A 1065 -1.36 -18.46 21.20
C PRO A 1065 -0.96 -19.15 22.52
N ALA A 1066 -0.68 -20.46 22.49
CA ALA A 1066 -0.12 -21.20 23.61
C ALA A 1066 1.25 -20.71 24.10
N THR A 1067 2.12 -20.17 23.23
CA THR A 1067 3.44 -19.63 23.65
C THR A 1067 3.34 -18.25 24.30
N PHE A 1068 2.40 -17.41 23.89
CA PHE A 1068 2.10 -16.14 24.55
C PHE A 1068 1.38 -16.37 25.88
N ALA A 1069 0.37 -17.23 25.90
CA ALA A 1069 -0.30 -17.68 27.13
C ALA A 1069 0.68 -18.40 28.07
N SER A 1070 1.60 -19.23 27.56
CA SER A 1070 2.67 -19.85 28.36
C SER A 1070 3.67 -18.82 28.90
N GLY A 1071 3.92 -17.73 28.19
CA GLY A 1071 4.76 -16.62 28.67
C GLY A 1071 4.11 -15.87 29.83
N ILE A 1072 2.80 -15.61 29.73
CA ILE A 1072 1.99 -15.04 30.81
C ILE A 1072 1.93 -16.01 32.01
N MET A 1073 1.74 -17.31 31.75
CA MET A 1073 1.69 -18.35 32.79
C MET A 1073 3.04 -18.58 33.48
N ASN A 1074 4.17 -18.48 32.75
CA ASN A 1074 5.49 -18.58 33.35
C ASN A 1074 5.82 -17.35 34.20
N ALA A 1075 5.44 -16.15 33.76
CA ALA A 1075 5.56 -14.93 34.57
C ALA A 1075 4.67 -15.00 35.85
N ALA A 1076 3.47 -15.57 35.75
CA ALA A 1076 2.60 -15.83 36.90
C ALA A 1076 3.16 -16.93 37.82
N ARG A 1077 3.81 -17.97 37.26
CA ARG A 1077 4.43 -19.07 38.01
C ARG A 1077 5.70 -18.63 38.75
N ASP A 1078 6.56 -17.82 38.13
CA ASP A 1078 7.76 -17.25 38.75
C ASP A 1078 7.39 -16.32 39.94
N GLY A 1079 6.21 -15.68 39.89
CA GLY A 1079 5.65 -14.94 41.01
C GLY A 1079 5.22 -15.83 42.19
N VAL A 1080 4.72 -17.05 41.91
CA VAL A 1080 4.26 -18.01 42.93
C VAL A 1080 5.41 -18.80 43.55
N ASP A 1081 6.42 -19.20 42.77
CA ASP A 1081 7.58 -19.93 43.30
C ASP A 1081 8.41 -19.09 44.29
N ARG A 1082 8.31 -17.75 44.20
CA ARG A 1082 8.89 -16.81 45.20
C ARG A 1082 8.08 -16.70 46.50
N PHE A 1083 6.79 -17.01 46.49
CA PHE A 1083 5.98 -17.12 47.72
C PHE A 1083 6.27 -18.40 48.52
N GLY A 1084 6.83 -19.43 47.88
CA GLY A 1084 7.12 -20.71 48.51
C GLY A 1084 8.47 -20.81 49.23
N ASN A 1085 9.40 -19.86 49.04
CA ASN A 1085 10.82 -20.11 49.35
C ASN A 1085 11.58 -18.94 50.01
N SER A 1086 10.94 -18.18 50.90
CA SER A 1086 11.62 -17.20 51.75
C SER A 1086 11.38 -17.47 53.25
N CYS A 1087 11.80 -18.65 53.73
CA CYS A 1087 12.09 -18.82 55.15
C CYS A 1087 13.12 -19.94 55.34
N GLY A 1088 14.36 -19.57 55.69
CA GLY A 1088 15.40 -20.51 56.09
C GLY A 1088 16.81 -19.99 55.84
N THR A 1089 17.31 -19.11 56.73
CA THR A 1089 18.65 -19.19 57.37
C THR A 1089 18.95 -17.91 58.16
N GLU A 1090 18.50 -17.85 59.42
CA GLU A 1090 19.31 -17.43 60.58
C GLU A 1090 18.80 -18.23 61.79
N GLY A 1091 19.70 -19.02 62.38
CA GLY A 1091 19.44 -20.10 63.34
C GLY A 1091 20.38 -21.27 63.10
#